data_AF-A0A238F219-F1
#
_entry.id   AF-A0A238F219-F1
#
_cell.length_a   1.000
_cell.length_b   1.000
_cell.length_c   1.000
_cell.angle_alpha   90.00
_cell.angle_beta   90.00
_cell.angle_gamma   90.00
#
_symmetry.space_group_name_H-M   'P 1'
#
loop_
_entity.id
_entity.type
_entity.pdbx_description
1 polymer ?
#
loop_
_entity_poly.entity_id
_entity_poly.type
_entity_poly.pdbx_seq_one_letter_code
_entity_poly.pdbx_strand_id
1 'polypeptide(L)'
;MSYHLVDPLRQVKTNAIIRVSLAALSVLLLSHAWKTFDDSGSRLSQHLGTFWTEGPVIAQSRASTPLVGIAHSILPSSSDADSDAIVNRLDHLLENAPLPPYDFLIGTMERNEGPDILEWLLYHMLMGFQHFVVYDHMSDDDTRERLLPLVELGWVTLVSQEDSSKWAQPRSVDDFMAAWKLRSKWLFFLDIDEYVARNQTRVPGPGRIGLEESSFTAWFESEYGRMGGVAIPRLCFTSNGHYQRPQEGVMQSYTEARVVDRNFFVPKIMLQARFRLAGDIHKATFSDNRKLVDPLRKTGDEMLKQDGGYPFYIHHYWAKSWDECVKRIKQKAFPGSWREAMGDRFCRYEMQGTDQYAEIEHEEYDALASYGRGVMRTVAAFEHKYARIQPPAFTLSILSKRLSSKSRTELPHLYVDAGTTLVVDASGADAGYLSVRLSNSTTKRRLPVTRLDDGGVAFTLPAAAGSVELTITREYSSLPSPEADPVSPCSIMGHLKNQPNRPQLKRLAQGLCRGVNPSDAFYLARTTWRHSRFQNDVLFTRFFHVRGDLSTSKPSQPLSLAALGQGSWRKRSFNEISETLGKHRLYSSERCPHAFDSEYWGPNCGNETRLAKEGVWRWTPDDASSYKMVSLWNAQLESCLRPTSSRPRRILLVGDSVMSHTYLASKCMLGQAGLTVHNHVRFSSLQYEMFDMVDQIMSEQDWEQLLRWNNGASDGEWPDVAVVNVGLWAVSWASLDGYAAGLEIALQYLARLEQRLGIRIVWRETTAAFPARDPRADPLYQVNPRIEAMNEIANRLVVAAGIPRIDAYRMSLARVDSARDNAHMCPWVQGDLIEVMMYALCNHVLS
;
A
#
# COMPACT_ATOMS: atom_id res chain seq x y z
N MET A 1 28.41 -44.81 -3.14
CA MET A 1 28.93 -44.97 -4.50
C MET A 1 29.70 -43.72 -4.86
N SER A 2 31.02 -43.83 -4.81
CA SER A 2 32.02 -42.79 -5.05
C SER A 2 32.42 -42.79 -6.52
N TYR A 3 32.86 -41.66 -7.09
CA TYR A 3 33.82 -41.47 -8.21
C TYR A 3 33.69 -39.99 -8.66
N HIS A 4 34.68 -39.25 -9.13
CA HIS A 4 36.10 -39.03 -8.80
C HIS A 4 36.48 -37.71 -9.54
N LEU A 5 37.38 -36.92 -8.96
CA LEU A 5 38.04 -35.74 -9.55
C LEU A 5 38.80 -36.06 -10.84
N VAL A 6 38.84 -35.12 -11.80
CA VAL A 6 40.03 -34.76 -12.60
C VAL A 6 39.95 -33.28 -13.05
N ASP A 7 41.03 -32.55 -12.76
CA ASP A 7 41.44 -31.27 -13.34
C ASP A 7 42.71 -31.55 -14.19
N PRO A 8 43.01 -30.78 -15.26
CA PRO A 8 44.30 -30.09 -15.23
C PRO A 8 44.37 -28.72 -15.95
N LEU A 9 44.94 -27.75 -15.24
CA LEU A 9 46.10 -26.90 -15.60
C LEU A 9 46.40 -26.60 -17.08
N ARG A 10 46.48 -25.30 -17.40
CA ARG A 10 47.49 -24.72 -18.31
C ARG A 10 47.99 -23.36 -17.80
N GLN A 11 49.28 -23.31 -17.45
CA GLN A 11 50.10 -22.10 -17.31
C GLN A 11 50.67 -21.70 -18.68
N VAL A 12 50.71 -20.39 -18.97
CA VAL A 12 51.84 -19.76 -19.67
C VAL A 12 52.10 -18.39 -19.01
N LYS A 13 53.34 -18.18 -18.56
CA LYS A 13 53.94 -16.91 -18.14
C LYS A 13 54.93 -16.46 -19.21
N THR A 14 54.99 -15.15 -19.50
CA THR A 14 56.21 -14.27 -19.53
C THR A 14 55.79 -12.83 -19.91
N ASN A 15 55.94 -11.85 -19.00
CA ASN A 15 57.03 -10.84 -18.85
C ASN A 15 57.11 -9.84 -20.04
N ALA A 16 56.64 -8.58 -19.90
CA ALA A 16 57.23 -7.42 -19.21
C ALA A 16 58.23 -6.61 -20.08
N ILE A 17 57.98 -5.30 -20.27
CA ILE A 17 58.92 -4.17 -20.13
C ILE A 17 58.17 -2.82 -20.25
N ILE A 18 58.06 -2.14 -19.11
CA ILE A 18 58.35 -0.73 -18.76
C ILE A 18 58.25 0.35 -19.87
N ARG A 19 57.46 1.40 -19.58
CA ARG A 19 57.94 2.80 -19.55
C ARG A 19 57.19 3.66 -18.54
N VAL A 20 57.99 4.31 -17.72
CA VAL A 20 57.70 5.30 -16.67
C VAL A 20 57.44 6.67 -17.32
N SER A 21 56.57 7.48 -16.72
CA SER A 21 56.72 8.95 -16.65
C SER A 21 55.94 9.49 -15.46
N LEU A 22 56.66 10.21 -14.59
CA LEU A 22 56.21 10.87 -13.37
C LEU A 22 56.84 12.27 -13.39
N ALA A 23 56.17 13.21 -12.71
CA ALA A 23 56.56 14.58 -12.33
C ALA A 23 56.21 15.68 -13.35
N ALA A 24 55.77 16.90 -13.01
CA ALA A 24 55.27 17.61 -11.82
C ALA A 24 55.71 19.08 -12.02
N LEU A 25 54.85 20.07 -11.74
CA LEU A 25 55.13 21.48 -11.39
C LEU A 25 53.80 22.27 -11.61
N SER A 26 53.24 23.08 -10.71
CA SER A 26 53.81 23.80 -9.56
C SER A 26 52.74 24.15 -8.52
N VAL A 27 53.18 24.31 -7.28
CA VAL A 27 52.46 24.80 -6.10
C VAL A 27 53.09 26.14 -5.67
N LEU A 28 52.26 26.99 -5.02
CA LEU A 28 52.55 28.21 -4.21
C LEU A 28 52.39 29.59 -4.88
N LEU A 29 51.46 30.39 -4.33
CA LEU A 29 51.76 31.54 -3.45
C LEU A 29 50.51 32.01 -2.67
N LEU A 30 50.61 31.97 -1.32
CA LEU A 30 50.15 32.90 -0.27
C LEU A 30 48.68 33.42 -0.30
N SER A 31 47.82 33.03 0.66
CA SER A 31 47.62 33.66 1.98
C SER A 31 47.44 35.20 1.92
N HIS A 32 46.21 35.69 2.15
CA HIS A 32 45.90 36.93 2.88
C HIS A 32 44.38 37.16 3.01
N ALA A 33 44.01 37.82 4.11
CA ALA A 33 42.72 38.44 4.43
C ALA A 33 41.72 37.63 5.29
N TRP A 34 42.11 37.32 6.53
CA TRP A 34 41.23 37.41 7.71
C TRP A 34 42.02 38.09 8.84
N LYS A 35 41.78 39.39 9.07
CA LYS A 35 41.83 40.10 10.37
C LYS A 35 41.85 41.63 10.18
N THR A 36 40.92 42.27 10.87
CA THR A 36 40.69 43.69 11.25
C THR A 36 39.21 43.94 10.99
N PHE A 37 38.33 43.86 11.97
CA PHE A 37 38.27 44.69 13.17
C PHE A 37 37.68 43.92 14.35
N ASP A 38 38.38 43.99 15.47
CA ASP A 38 37.81 43.98 16.81
C ASP A 38 38.42 45.23 17.47
N ASP A 39 37.61 46.14 18.00
CA ASP A 39 37.58 46.42 19.43
C ASP A 39 36.75 47.67 19.79
N SER A 40 36.26 47.62 21.04
CA SER A 40 35.72 48.70 21.88
C SER A 40 34.29 49.19 21.59
N GLY A 41 33.39 49.27 22.56
CA GLY A 41 33.52 49.09 24.01
C GLY A 41 32.30 49.71 24.69
N SER A 42 31.71 48.99 25.64
CA SER A 42 30.56 49.43 26.42
C SER A 42 30.93 50.39 27.57
N ARG A 43 29.95 51.22 27.96
CA ARG A 43 29.70 51.86 29.28
C ARG A 43 30.26 53.26 29.56
N LEU A 44 29.31 54.17 29.81
CA LEU A 44 29.19 55.20 30.87
C LEU A 44 27.88 55.96 30.54
N SER A 45 27.00 56.42 31.43
CA SER A 45 27.01 56.63 32.88
C SER A 45 25.57 56.93 33.36
N GLN A 46 25.42 56.88 34.68
CA GLN A 46 24.26 57.11 35.53
C GLN A 46 23.50 58.44 35.37
N HIS A 47 22.28 58.41 35.92
CA HIS A 47 21.56 59.45 36.70
C HIS A 47 20.38 60.22 36.07
N LEU A 48 19.37 60.39 36.95
CA LEU A 48 18.14 61.21 36.89
C LEU A 48 16.98 60.59 36.09
N GLY A 49 15.74 60.49 36.57
CA GLY A 49 15.12 60.98 37.79
C GLY A 49 13.70 60.40 37.94
N THR A 50 13.30 60.31 39.20
CA THR A 50 11.98 60.00 39.79
C THR A 50 10.77 60.66 39.12
N PHE A 51 9.60 60.00 39.10
CA PHE A 51 8.32 60.54 39.65
C PHE A 51 7.22 59.43 39.75
N TRP A 52 6.68 59.31 40.97
CA TRP A 52 5.39 58.82 41.50
C TRP A 52 4.23 58.53 40.51
N THR A 53 3.23 57.66 40.75
CA THR A 53 2.40 57.43 41.96
C THR A 53 1.45 56.22 41.76
N GLU A 54 0.89 55.77 42.88
CA GLU A 54 -0.07 54.68 43.13
C GLU A 54 -1.49 54.82 42.50
N GLY A 55 -2.21 53.70 42.42
CA GLY A 55 -3.64 53.64 42.80
C GLY A 55 -4.71 53.41 41.70
N PRO A 56 -5.91 52.90 42.04
CA PRO A 56 -6.53 51.76 41.35
C PRO A 56 -7.97 52.02 40.79
N VAL A 57 -8.63 50.94 40.29
CA VAL A 57 -10.10 50.65 40.37
C VAL A 57 -11.00 50.85 39.10
N ILE A 58 -11.56 49.70 38.63
CA ILE A 58 -12.93 49.40 38.11
C ILE A 58 -13.39 49.70 36.65
N ALA A 59 -13.62 48.58 35.95
CA ALA A 59 -14.82 48.09 35.22
C ALA A 59 -15.35 48.65 33.87
N GLN A 60 -15.72 47.63 33.06
CA GLN A 60 -16.85 47.49 32.13
C GLN A 60 -16.76 47.93 30.64
N SER A 61 -16.83 46.87 29.81
CA SER A 61 -17.72 46.69 28.66
C SER A 61 -17.21 46.99 27.23
N ARG A 62 -17.30 45.92 26.41
CA ARG A 62 -17.61 45.81 24.97
C ARG A 62 -17.09 46.89 24.01
N ALA A 63 -16.16 46.50 23.14
CA ALA A 63 -16.29 46.72 21.70
C ALA A 63 -15.33 45.82 20.91
N SER A 64 -15.86 45.27 19.83
CA SER A 64 -15.24 44.49 18.76
C SER A 64 -14.27 45.30 17.88
N THR A 65 -13.08 44.78 17.64
CA THR A 65 -12.21 45.16 16.50
C THR A 65 -11.24 44.01 16.14
N PRO A 66 -10.78 43.88 14.88
CA PRO A 66 -10.27 42.63 14.32
C PRO A 66 -8.84 42.27 14.76
N LEU A 67 -8.61 40.96 14.89
CA LEU A 67 -7.30 40.31 14.96
C LEU A 67 -6.52 40.54 13.65
N VAL A 68 -5.78 41.64 13.55
CA VAL A 68 -4.61 41.75 12.65
C VAL A 68 -3.59 42.64 13.35
N GLY A 69 -2.45 42.07 13.73
CA GLY A 69 -1.25 42.86 14.04
C GLY A 69 -0.60 42.64 15.41
N ILE A 70 -0.28 41.39 15.80
CA ILE A 70 0.98 41.07 16.50
C ILE A 70 1.46 39.72 15.97
N ALA A 71 2.07 39.74 14.79
CA ALA A 71 2.80 38.61 14.25
C ALA A 71 4.17 39.11 13.80
N HIS A 72 5.01 39.51 14.77
CA HIS A 72 6.46 39.50 14.59
C HIS A 72 7.15 39.31 15.94
N SER A 73 8.13 38.40 15.89
CA SER A 73 9.12 38.02 16.91
C SER A 73 8.64 37.22 18.13
N ILE A 74 8.15 36.01 17.89
CA ILE A 74 8.62 34.86 18.69
C ILE A 74 9.41 34.01 17.69
N LEU A 75 10.74 34.10 17.72
CA LEU A 75 11.55 33.05 17.12
C LEU A 75 11.19 31.77 17.89
N PRO A 76 10.85 30.65 17.22
CA PRO A 76 10.62 29.40 17.93
C PRO A 76 11.83 29.12 18.82
N SER A 77 11.60 28.69 20.06
CA SER A 77 12.70 28.22 20.91
C SER A 77 13.42 27.08 20.18
N SER A 78 14.68 26.82 20.52
CA SER A 78 15.44 25.72 19.89
C SER A 78 14.71 24.37 19.97
N SER A 79 13.93 24.13 21.04
CA SER A 79 13.09 22.93 21.20
C SER A 79 11.93 22.82 20.20
N ASP A 80 11.35 23.95 19.80
CA ASP A 80 10.23 23.98 18.85
C ASP A 80 10.72 23.74 17.42
N ALA A 81 11.88 24.29 17.08
CA ALA A 81 12.52 24.06 15.78
C ALA A 81 12.94 22.59 15.57
N ASP A 82 13.52 21.95 16.59
CA ASP A 82 13.89 20.53 16.54
C ASP A 82 12.65 19.64 16.39
N SER A 83 11.56 19.98 17.09
CA SER A 83 10.28 19.27 16.96
C SER A 83 9.70 19.39 15.56
N ASP A 84 9.72 20.58 14.95
CA ASP A 84 9.24 20.79 13.59
C ASP A 84 10.06 20.00 12.55
N ALA A 85 11.38 19.89 12.75
CA ALA A 85 12.24 19.08 11.88
C ALA A 85 11.92 17.58 11.96
N ILE A 86 11.63 17.07 13.16
CA ILE A 86 11.18 15.68 13.37
C ILE A 86 9.84 15.44 12.66
N VAL A 87 8.89 16.37 12.81
CA VAL A 87 7.57 16.28 12.17
C VAL A 87 7.71 16.22 10.66
N ASN A 88 8.44 17.15 10.05
CA ASN A 88 8.66 17.19 8.60
C ASN A 88 9.32 15.90 8.07
N ARG A 89 10.28 15.35 8.82
CA ARG A 89 10.95 14.10 8.44
C ARG A 89 10.01 12.91 8.52
N LEU A 90 9.18 12.82 9.56
CA LEU A 90 8.19 11.74 9.70
C LEU A 90 7.08 11.84 8.65
N ASP A 91 6.57 13.04 8.37
CA ASP A 91 5.56 13.25 7.32
C ASP A 91 6.11 12.78 5.97
N HIS A 92 7.35 13.15 5.64
CA HIS A 92 8.02 12.65 4.44
C HIS A 92 8.15 11.11 4.41
N LEU A 93 8.53 10.49 5.53
CA LEU A 93 8.62 9.03 5.62
C LEU A 93 7.25 8.37 5.44
N LEU A 94 6.21 8.87 6.10
CA LEU A 94 4.85 8.34 6.00
C LEU A 94 4.31 8.40 4.56
N GLU A 95 4.69 9.41 3.79
CA GLU A 95 4.37 9.55 2.36
C GLU A 95 5.23 8.67 1.44
N ASN A 96 6.33 8.11 1.95
CA ASN A 96 7.33 7.40 1.15
C ASN A 96 7.76 6.09 1.83
N ALA A 97 6.79 5.22 2.08
CA ALA A 97 7.05 3.90 2.66
C ALA A 97 8.08 3.12 1.83
N PRO A 98 9.11 2.51 2.46
CA PRO A 98 10.10 1.72 1.74
C PRO A 98 9.46 0.57 0.98
N LEU A 99 9.92 0.34 -0.26
CA LEU A 99 9.50 -0.82 -1.05
C LEU A 99 10.39 -2.02 -0.72
N PRO A 100 9.86 -3.25 -0.59
CA PRO A 100 10.70 -4.42 -0.44
C PRO A 100 11.60 -4.64 -1.69
N PRO A 101 12.77 -5.31 -1.56
CA PRO A 101 13.27 -5.95 -0.34
C PRO A 101 13.77 -4.93 0.70
N TYR A 102 13.60 -5.27 1.97
CA TYR A 102 14.05 -4.45 3.09
C TYR A 102 15.47 -4.88 3.52
N ASP A 103 16.28 -3.94 3.98
CA ASP A 103 17.56 -4.20 4.65
C ASP A 103 17.39 -4.38 6.16
N PHE A 104 16.49 -3.61 6.79
CA PHE A 104 16.29 -3.60 8.24
C PHE A 104 14.81 -3.77 8.61
N LEU A 105 14.51 -4.87 9.30
CA LEU A 105 13.17 -5.28 9.68
C LEU A 105 13.07 -5.50 11.19
N ILE A 106 12.00 -4.99 11.81
CA ILE A 106 11.64 -5.30 13.20
C ILE A 106 10.42 -6.22 13.24
N GLY A 107 10.49 -7.29 14.01
CA GLY A 107 9.36 -8.11 14.43
C GLY A 107 8.99 -7.80 15.87
N THR A 108 7.71 -7.87 16.20
CA THR A 108 7.21 -7.72 17.57
C THR A 108 6.01 -8.62 17.80
N MET A 109 5.76 -9.03 19.04
CA MET A 109 4.50 -9.66 19.43
C MET A 109 3.91 -8.86 20.57
N GLU A 110 2.69 -8.38 20.39
CA GLU A 110 2.08 -7.39 21.28
C GLU A 110 0.65 -7.78 21.62
N ARG A 111 0.16 -7.26 22.75
CA ARG A 111 -1.23 -7.40 23.17
C ARG A 111 -1.64 -6.13 23.89
N ASN A 112 -2.63 -5.43 23.35
CA ASN A 112 -3.18 -4.21 23.92
C ASN A 112 -2.16 -3.07 24.10
N GLU A 113 -1.25 -2.90 23.13
CA GLU A 113 -0.23 -1.86 23.15
C GLU A 113 -0.66 -0.59 22.38
N GLY A 114 -1.96 -0.41 22.14
CA GLY A 114 -2.55 0.74 21.45
C GLY A 114 -2.05 2.11 21.95
N PRO A 115 -1.87 2.33 23.27
CA PRO A 115 -1.33 3.58 23.79
C PRO A 115 0.10 3.92 23.33
N ASP A 116 0.94 2.92 23.02
CA ASP A 116 2.38 3.09 22.79
C ASP A 116 2.81 2.81 21.34
N ILE A 117 2.02 2.02 20.61
CA ILE A 117 2.46 1.42 19.35
C ILE A 117 2.78 2.45 18.25
N LEU A 118 2.05 3.57 18.18
CA LEU A 118 2.30 4.59 17.17
C LEU A 118 3.59 5.36 17.44
N GLU A 119 3.85 5.76 18.68
CA GLU A 119 5.11 6.41 19.06
C GLU A 119 6.29 5.47 18.77
N TRP A 120 6.15 4.20 19.15
CA TRP A 120 7.18 3.18 18.93
C TRP A 120 7.47 2.96 17.44
N LEU A 121 6.44 2.87 16.59
CA LEU A 121 6.61 2.69 15.14
C LEU A 121 7.28 3.90 14.50
N LEU A 122 6.74 5.11 14.72
CA LEU A 122 7.27 6.34 14.13
C LEU A 122 8.71 6.61 14.60
N TYR A 123 9.01 6.35 15.87
CA TYR A 123 10.38 6.42 16.38
C TYR A 123 11.35 5.53 15.59
N HIS A 124 11.01 4.26 15.39
CA HIS A 124 11.90 3.33 14.69
C HIS A 124 12.00 3.64 13.18
N MET A 125 10.98 4.25 12.57
CA MET A 125 11.09 4.80 11.22
C MET A 125 12.17 5.89 11.13
N LEU A 126 12.22 6.81 12.10
CA LEU A 126 13.27 7.84 12.17
C LEU A 126 14.66 7.24 12.33
N MET A 127 14.78 6.13 13.06
CA MET A 127 16.04 5.38 13.20
C MET A 127 16.46 4.69 11.89
N GLY A 128 15.57 4.63 10.89
CA GLY A 128 15.82 4.11 9.56
C GLY A 128 15.47 2.63 9.40
N PHE A 129 14.65 2.06 10.30
CA PHE A 129 14.03 0.76 10.07
C PHE A 129 12.96 0.89 8.98
N GLN A 130 12.84 -0.11 8.13
CA GLN A 130 12.09 0.02 6.88
C GLN A 130 10.75 -0.69 6.87
N HIS A 131 10.56 -1.70 7.73
CA HIS A 131 9.31 -2.44 7.81
C HIS A 131 9.14 -3.12 9.16
N PHE A 132 7.88 -3.31 9.56
CA PHE A 132 7.51 -3.88 10.84
C PHE A 132 6.60 -5.09 10.66
N VAL A 133 6.87 -6.17 11.38
CA VAL A 133 6.01 -7.36 11.43
C VAL A 133 5.42 -7.46 12.82
N VAL A 134 4.14 -7.11 12.94
CA VAL A 134 3.42 -7.06 14.21
C VAL A 134 2.58 -8.32 14.35
N TYR A 135 2.93 -9.16 15.32
CA TYR A 135 2.12 -10.31 15.74
C TYR A 135 1.17 -9.86 16.84
N ASP A 136 -0.07 -9.55 16.47
CA ASP A 136 -1.10 -9.15 17.42
C ASP A 136 -1.65 -10.40 18.14
N HIS A 137 -1.39 -10.46 19.45
CA HIS A 137 -1.72 -11.58 20.32
C HIS A 137 -3.07 -11.40 21.00
N MET A 138 -4.12 -11.45 20.18
CA MET A 138 -5.52 -11.34 20.63
C MET A 138 -5.80 -10.03 21.39
N SER A 139 -5.34 -8.89 20.85
CA SER A 139 -5.72 -7.59 21.40
C SER A 139 -7.25 -7.41 21.40
N ASP A 140 -7.76 -6.78 22.44
CA ASP A 140 -9.18 -6.45 22.64
C ASP A 140 -9.40 -4.94 22.85
N ASP A 141 -8.36 -4.13 22.68
CA ASP A 141 -8.39 -2.68 22.65
C ASP A 141 -8.33 -2.12 21.21
N ASP A 142 -7.94 -0.85 21.07
CA ASP A 142 -7.84 -0.14 19.80
C ASP A 142 -6.54 -0.40 19.01
N THR A 143 -5.68 -1.33 19.46
CA THR A 143 -4.36 -1.55 18.84
C THR A 143 -4.46 -1.88 17.36
N ARG A 144 -5.36 -2.81 16.99
CA ARG A 144 -5.56 -3.19 15.58
C ARG A 144 -5.98 -1.99 14.74
N GLU A 145 -6.93 -1.19 15.21
CA GLU A 145 -7.43 -0.02 14.47
C GLU A 145 -6.33 1.02 14.24
N ARG A 146 -5.43 1.22 15.21
CA ARG A 146 -4.27 2.13 15.08
C ARG A 146 -3.25 1.65 14.05
N LEU A 147 -3.11 0.33 13.88
CA LEU A 147 -2.17 -0.26 12.92
C LEU A 147 -2.70 -0.26 11.49
N LEU A 148 -4.02 -0.28 11.27
CA LEU A 148 -4.60 -0.42 9.92
C LEU A 148 -4.09 0.62 8.92
N PRO A 149 -3.97 1.93 9.25
CA PRO A 149 -3.45 2.89 8.28
C PRO A 149 -1.96 2.64 7.96
N LEU A 150 -1.13 2.24 8.94
CA LEU A 150 0.28 1.89 8.69
C LEU A 150 0.43 0.56 7.94
N VAL A 151 -0.52 -0.34 8.09
CA VAL A 151 -0.66 -1.54 7.26
C VAL A 151 -0.95 -1.11 5.82
N GLU A 152 -1.98 -0.27 5.59
CA GLU A 152 -2.36 0.20 4.26
C GLU A 152 -1.29 1.03 3.54
N LEU A 153 -0.51 1.83 4.28
CA LEU A 153 0.66 2.58 3.79
C LEU A 153 1.89 1.68 3.52
N GLY A 154 1.83 0.39 3.84
CA GLY A 154 2.92 -0.56 3.57
C GLY A 154 4.07 -0.58 4.58
N TRP A 155 3.93 0.09 5.73
CA TRP A 155 4.90 0.08 6.83
C TRP A 155 4.80 -1.15 7.74
N VAL A 156 3.61 -1.75 7.84
CA VAL A 156 3.31 -2.84 8.79
C VAL A 156 2.76 -4.07 8.08
N THR A 157 3.33 -5.24 8.38
CA THR A 157 2.68 -6.54 8.19
C THR A 157 2.02 -6.96 9.50
N LEU A 158 0.69 -6.96 9.55
CA LEU A 158 -0.08 -7.41 10.72
C LEU A 158 -0.40 -8.92 10.61
N VAL A 159 -0.05 -9.67 11.66
CA VAL A 159 -0.25 -11.12 11.77
C VAL A 159 -1.08 -11.42 13.01
N SER A 160 -2.26 -12.03 12.85
CA SER A 160 -3.04 -12.56 13.98
C SER A 160 -2.28 -13.73 14.62
N GLN A 161 -2.01 -13.63 15.92
CA GLN A 161 -1.46 -14.70 16.75
C GLN A 161 -2.53 -15.20 17.72
N GLU A 162 -3.09 -16.38 17.45
CA GLU A 162 -4.20 -16.96 18.21
C GLU A 162 -3.75 -18.05 19.21
N ASP A 163 -2.45 -18.39 19.23
CA ASP A 163 -1.90 -19.32 20.22
C ASP A 163 -1.95 -18.70 21.62
N SER A 164 -2.83 -19.20 22.48
CA SER A 164 -2.95 -18.76 23.88
C SER A 164 -1.91 -19.39 24.81
N SER A 165 -1.06 -20.30 24.30
CA SER A 165 -0.05 -20.98 25.11
C SER A 165 1.19 -20.11 25.35
N LYS A 166 2.01 -20.54 26.33
CA LYS A 166 3.32 -19.92 26.60
C LYS A 166 4.31 -19.99 25.44
N TRP A 167 4.00 -20.73 24.37
CA TRP A 167 4.85 -20.88 23.19
C TRP A 167 4.56 -19.88 22.08
N ALA A 168 3.52 -19.04 22.23
CA ALA A 168 3.12 -18.05 21.23
C ALA A 168 4.28 -17.12 20.81
N GLN A 169 5.01 -16.56 21.78
CA GLN A 169 6.14 -15.67 21.48
C GLN A 169 7.33 -16.41 20.85
N PRO A 170 7.85 -17.52 21.41
CA PRO A 170 8.90 -18.30 20.74
C PRO A 170 8.54 -18.71 19.31
N ARG A 171 7.30 -19.15 19.06
CA ARG A 171 6.84 -19.51 17.71
C ARG A 171 6.79 -18.28 16.80
N SER A 172 6.31 -17.14 17.27
CA SER A 172 6.26 -15.90 16.47
C SER A 172 7.67 -15.42 16.11
N VAL A 173 8.63 -15.54 17.02
CA VAL A 173 10.06 -15.27 16.75
C VAL A 173 10.60 -16.21 15.69
N ASP A 174 10.39 -17.53 15.84
CA ASP A 174 10.88 -18.52 14.88
C ASP A 174 10.24 -18.34 13.50
N ASP A 175 8.94 -18.06 13.46
CA ASP A 175 8.20 -17.75 12.25
C ASP A 175 8.76 -16.48 11.59
N PHE A 176 8.97 -15.40 12.35
CA PHE A 176 9.58 -14.16 11.84
C PHE A 176 10.97 -14.42 11.26
N MET A 177 11.84 -15.08 12.02
CA MET A 177 13.20 -15.38 11.59
C MET A 177 13.21 -16.27 10.34
N ALA A 178 12.41 -17.34 10.32
CA ALA A 178 12.35 -18.25 9.18
C ALA A 178 11.76 -17.58 7.93
N ALA A 179 10.72 -16.76 8.11
CA ALA A 179 9.99 -16.14 7.03
C ALA A 179 10.69 -14.90 6.46
N TRP A 180 11.66 -14.29 7.18
CA TRP A 180 12.35 -13.09 6.68
C TRP A 180 13.87 -13.27 6.51
N LYS A 181 14.47 -14.42 6.87
CA LYS A 181 15.93 -14.61 6.82
C LYS A 181 16.61 -14.38 5.47
N LEU A 182 15.93 -14.68 4.35
CA LEU A 182 16.46 -14.47 2.99
C LEU A 182 15.98 -13.16 2.36
N ARG A 183 15.14 -12.41 3.08
CA ARG A 183 14.32 -11.31 2.56
C ARG A 183 14.60 -9.98 3.25
N SER A 184 15.29 -10.05 4.38
CA SER A 184 15.96 -8.94 5.02
C SER A 184 17.44 -9.26 5.20
N LYS A 185 18.27 -8.22 5.18
CA LYS A 185 19.64 -8.37 5.63
C LYS A 185 19.73 -8.48 7.14
N TRP A 186 19.06 -7.59 7.86
CA TRP A 186 19.02 -7.53 9.32
C TRP A 186 17.60 -7.73 9.83
N LEU A 187 17.47 -8.61 10.80
CA LEU A 187 16.24 -8.87 11.54
C LEU A 187 16.46 -8.53 13.00
N PHE A 188 15.46 -7.89 13.59
CA PHE A 188 15.43 -7.61 15.02
C PHE A 188 14.07 -7.94 15.60
N PHE A 189 14.01 -8.53 16.79
CA PHE A 189 12.75 -8.81 17.47
C PHE A 189 12.69 -8.06 18.79
N LEU A 190 11.74 -7.14 18.91
CA LEU A 190 11.64 -6.16 19.99
C LEU A 190 10.23 -6.14 20.59
N ASP A 191 10.17 -5.85 21.88
CA ASP A 191 8.90 -5.57 22.57
C ASP A 191 8.53 -4.08 22.40
N ILE A 192 7.25 -3.70 22.56
CA ILE A 192 6.77 -2.31 22.33
C ILE A 192 7.31 -1.33 23.39
N ASP A 193 7.81 -1.85 24.52
CA ASP A 193 8.50 -1.08 25.55
C ASP A 193 10.03 -0.97 25.34
N GLU A 194 10.54 -1.39 24.18
CA GLU A 194 11.97 -1.38 23.85
C GLU A 194 12.29 -0.47 22.66
N TYR A 195 13.12 0.55 22.89
CA TYR A 195 13.49 1.58 21.91
C TYR A 195 14.98 1.55 21.59
N VAL A 196 15.35 1.42 20.31
CA VAL A 196 16.77 1.44 19.90
C VAL A 196 17.30 2.87 19.92
N ALA A 197 18.28 3.16 20.76
CA ALA A 197 18.80 4.51 20.92
C ALA A 197 20.33 4.57 20.78
N ARG A 198 20.83 5.62 20.11
CA ARG A 198 22.26 5.97 20.14
C ARG A 198 22.62 6.53 21.52
N ASN A 199 23.83 6.25 21.98
CA ASN A 199 24.29 6.77 23.26
C ASN A 199 24.53 8.29 23.17
N GLN A 200 23.73 9.05 23.91
CA GLN A 200 23.72 10.52 23.89
C GLN A 200 25.00 11.13 24.45
N THR A 201 25.68 10.47 25.38
CA THR A 201 26.94 10.94 25.99
C THR A 201 28.13 10.96 25.01
N ARG A 202 27.97 10.37 23.81
CA ARG A 202 28.99 10.32 22.76
C ARG A 202 28.63 11.12 21.50
N VAL A 203 27.44 11.73 21.44
CA VAL A 203 27.07 12.62 20.34
C VAL A 203 27.62 14.01 20.66
N PRO A 204 28.51 14.59 19.83
CA PRO A 204 29.06 15.91 20.08
C PRO A 204 27.98 16.98 19.87
N GLY A 205 27.37 17.44 20.97
CA GLY A 205 26.53 18.64 21.01
C GLY A 205 25.07 18.37 21.44
N PRO A 206 24.45 19.33 22.15
CA PRO A 206 23.03 19.25 22.49
C PRO A 206 22.16 19.34 21.22
N GLY A 207 21.20 18.42 21.06
CA GLY A 207 20.03 18.64 20.17
C GLY A 207 20.01 17.97 18.80
N ARG A 208 20.65 16.82 18.54
CA ARG A 208 20.51 16.13 17.22
C ARG A 208 20.26 14.63 17.29
N ILE A 209 19.42 14.17 18.21
CA ILE A 209 18.88 12.80 18.11
C ILE A 209 17.93 12.80 16.89
N GLY A 210 18.10 11.86 15.96
CA GLY A 210 17.22 11.69 14.78
C GLY A 210 17.29 12.77 13.69
N LEU A 211 18.16 13.78 13.83
CA LEU A 211 18.45 14.82 12.80
C LEU A 211 19.86 14.70 12.19
N GLU A 212 20.46 13.52 12.36
CA GLU A 212 21.78 13.21 11.83
C GLU A 212 21.71 13.04 10.30
N GLU A 213 22.80 13.42 9.59
CA GLU A 213 22.90 13.24 8.13
C GLU A 213 22.75 11.78 7.69
N SER A 214 23.09 10.82 8.56
CA SER A 214 22.91 9.37 8.33
C SER A 214 22.04 8.73 9.42
N SER A 215 21.07 7.90 9.01
CA SER A 215 20.21 7.15 9.95
C SER A 215 21.01 6.20 10.84
N PHE A 216 20.44 5.77 11.97
CA PHE A 216 21.03 4.71 12.79
C PHE A 216 21.32 3.45 11.99
N THR A 217 20.37 2.98 11.18
CA THR A 217 20.55 1.77 10.38
C THR A 217 21.66 1.89 9.34
N ALA A 218 21.82 3.05 8.70
CA ALA A 218 22.90 3.30 7.74
C ALA A 218 24.29 3.27 8.41
N TRP A 219 24.41 3.94 9.56
CA TRP A 219 25.63 3.90 10.38
C TRP A 219 25.90 2.47 10.88
N PHE A 220 24.88 1.80 11.42
CA PHE A 220 25.00 0.42 11.93
C PHE A 220 25.48 -0.54 10.83
N GLU A 221 24.96 -0.41 9.62
CA GLU A 221 25.43 -1.20 8.47
C GLU A 221 26.92 -0.98 8.19
N SER A 222 27.39 0.27 8.20
CA SER A 222 28.81 0.56 7.97
C SER A 222 29.72 -0.06 9.05
N GLU A 223 29.27 -0.12 10.30
CA GLU A 223 30.06 -0.62 11.42
C GLU A 223 29.99 -2.14 11.59
N TYR A 224 28.83 -2.75 11.30
CA TYR A 224 28.55 -4.16 11.64
C TYR A 224 28.14 -5.02 10.44
N GLY A 225 28.11 -4.51 9.20
CA GLY A 225 27.68 -5.22 7.99
C GLY A 225 28.35 -6.59 7.74
N ARG A 226 29.57 -6.78 8.28
CA ARG A 226 30.36 -8.02 8.21
C ARG A 226 30.09 -9.01 9.35
N MET A 227 29.35 -8.62 10.38
CA MET A 227 29.04 -9.46 11.55
C MET A 227 27.85 -10.37 11.28
N GLY A 228 27.68 -11.40 12.11
CA GLY A 228 26.52 -12.28 12.08
C GLY A 228 25.36 -11.69 12.85
N GLY A 229 25.66 -11.11 14.02
CA GLY A 229 24.70 -10.38 14.83
C GLY A 229 25.39 -9.47 15.83
N VAL A 230 24.62 -8.55 16.39
CA VAL A 230 25.06 -7.66 17.47
C VAL A 230 24.12 -7.82 18.66
N ALA A 231 24.66 -8.25 19.80
CA ALA A 231 23.95 -8.35 21.07
C ALA A 231 23.92 -6.97 21.73
N ILE A 232 22.74 -6.36 21.79
CA ILE A 232 22.59 -4.98 22.23
C ILE A 232 22.23 -4.97 23.73
N PRO A 233 22.98 -4.24 24.58
CA PRO A 233 22.63 -4.09 25.99
C PRO A 233 21.35 -3.27 26.14
N ARG A 234 20.60 -3.56 27.20
CA ARG A 234 19.46 -2.74 27.60
C ARG A 234 19.90 -1.70 28.63
N LEU A 235 19.30 -0.52 28.53
CA LEU A 235 19.35 0.54 29.52
C LEU A 235 17.91 0.71 30.03
N CYS A 236 17.67 0.41 31.30
CA CYS A 236 16.32 0.40 31.85
C CYS A 236 15.95 1.77 32.41
N PHE A 237 14.83 2.29 31.93
CA PHE A 237 14.26 3.55 32.39
C PHE A 237 13.33 3.31 33.58
N THR A 238 13.25 4.29 34.46
CA THR A 238 12.39 4.25 35.63
C THR A 238 11.00 4.75 35.26
N SER A 239 10.07 4.64 36.20
CA SER A 239 8.74 5.25 36.07
C SER A 239 8.76 6.77 36.18
N ASN A 240 9.92 7.41 36.36
CA ASN A 240 10.07 8.83 36.71
C ASN A 240 9.18 9.25 37.91
N GLY A 241 8.87 8.30 38.81
CA GLY A 241 8.01 8.52 39.98
C GLY A 241 6.50 8.56 39.69
N HIS A 242 6.07 8.28 38.45
CA HIS A 242 4.66 8.35 38.06
C HIS A 242 3.81 7.28 38.73
N TYR A 243 2.79 7.70 39.49
CA TYR A 243 1.85 6.76 40.11
C TYR A 243 0.77 6.27 39.14
N GLN A 244 0.31 7.18 38.29
CA GLN A 244 -0.56 6.93 37.14
C GLN A 244 0.17 7.33 35.88
N ARG A 245 -0.23 6.72 34.75
CA ARG A 245 0.39 7.02 33.48
C ARG A 245 0.11 8.49 33.07
N PRO A 246 1.15 9.28 32.71
CA PRO A 246 1.00 10.61 32.13
C PRO A 246 0.33 10.56 30.75
N GLN A 247 -0.15 11.72 30.28
CA GLN A 247 -0.84 11.83 28.98
C GLN A 247 0.16 11.94 27.83
N GLU A 248 1.37 12.39 28.11
CA GLU A 248 2.47 12.54 27.18
C GLU A 248 3.04 11.17 26.73
N GLY A 249 3.83 11.20 25.64
CA GLY A 249 4.49 9.99 25.12
C GLY A 249 5.53 9.40 26.07
N VAL A 250 5.93 8.16 25.80
CA VAL A 250 6.93 7.41 26.57
C VAL A 250 8.25 8.17 26.64
N MET A 251 8.82 8.55 25.50
CA MET A 251 10.11 9.25 25.49
C MET A 251 10.04 10.64 26.12
N GLN A 252 8.85 11.23 26.14
CA GLN A 252 8.62 12.52 26.78
C GLN A 252 8.51 12.42 28.31
N SER A 253 7.96 11.31 28.80
CA SER A 253 7.56 11.14 30.20
C SER A 253 8.59 10.43 31.06
N TYR A 254 9.43 9.60 30.44
CA TYR A 254 10.39 8.73 31.13
C TYR A 254 11.81 9.07 30.68
N THR A 255 12.46 10.00 31.36
CA THR A 255 13.81 10.49 31.03
C THR A 255 14.88 9.96 31.98
N GLU A 256 14.52 9.26 33.05
CA GLU A 256 15.47 8.80 34.05
C GLU A 256 15.81 7.33 33.83
N ALA A 257 17.10 7.00 33.74
CA ALA A 257 17.59 5.64 33.53
C ALA A 257 18.55 5.16 34.62
N ARG A 258 18.58 3.85 34.83
CA ARG A 258 19.46 3.19 35.80
C ARG A 258 20.87 3.01 35.21
N VAL A 259 21.90 3.56 35.86
CA VAL A 259 23.29 3.59 35.36
C VAL A 259 23.91 2.20 35.25
N VAL A 260 23.55 1.29 36.16
CA VAL A 260 24.05 -0.10 36.17
C VAL A 260 22.90 -1.06 36.34
N ASP A 261 22.65 -1.88 35.32
CA ASP A 261 21.59 -2.89 35.38
C ASP A 261 22.07 -4.30 35.01
N ARG A 262 23.19 -4.72 35.64
CA ARG A 262 23.79 -6.04 35.35
C ARG A 262 22.84 -7.22 35.58
N ASN A 263 21.86 -7.04 36.48
CA ASN A 263 20.87 -8.06 36.84
C ASN A 263 19.87 -8.35 35.72
N PHE A 264 19.84 -7.54 34.64
CA PHE A 264 18.89 -7.64 33.53
C PHE A 264 19.57 -7.66 32.15
N PHE A 265 20.84 -8.09 32.09
CA PHE A 265 21.67 -8.29 30.88
C PHE A 265 21.19 -9.44 29.98
N VAL A 266 19.91 -9.52 29.66
CA VAL A 266 19.46 -10.39 28.58
C VAL A 266 19.40 -9.54 27.31
N PRO A 267 20.49 -9.46 26.51
CA PRO A 267 20.52 -8.61 25.33
C PRO A 267 19.47 -9.05 24.32
N LYS A 268 18.97 -8.13 23.50
CA LYS A 268 18.32 -8.54 22.25
C LYS A 268 19.38 -8.52 21.15
N ILE A 269 19.26 -9.44 20.19
CA ILE A 269 20.19 -9.54 19.08
C ILE A 269 19.55 -9.01 17.81
N MET A 270 20.18 -8.01 17.20
CA MET A 270 19.96 -7.71 15.78
C MET A 270 20.88 -8.59 14.95
N LEU A 271 20.33 -9.39 14.03
CA LEU A 271 21.09 -10.44 13.34
C LEU A 271 20.79 -10.58 11.85
N GLN A 272 21.78 -11.12 11.12
CA GLN A 272 21.62 -11.56 9.74
C GLN A 272 21.18 -13.01 9.70
N ALA A 273 19.88 -13.25 9.73
CA ALA A 273 19.30 -14.57 9.94
C ALA A 273 19.66 -15.59 8.84
N ARG A 274 20.02 -15.14 7.62
CA ARG A 274 20.56 -16.02 6.56
C ARG A 274 21.81 -16.81 6.96
N PHE A 275 22.58 -16.31 7.92
CA PHE A 275 23.78 -16.98 8.43
C PHE A 275 23.58 -17.64 9.80
N ARG A 276 22.40 -17.52 10.41
CA ARG A 276 22.12 -18.10 11.74
C ARG A 276 22.08 -19.62 11.65
N LEU A 277 22.88 -20.29 12.48
CA LEU A 277 22.91 -21.76 12.61
C LEU A 277 21.99 -22.25 13.74
N ALA A 278 22.06 -21.61 14.92
CA ALA A 278 21.26 -21.94 16.10
C ALA A 278 21.09 -20.71 17.00
N GLY A 279 20.20 -20.80 18.00
CA GLY A 279 20.02 -19.78 19.03
C GLY A 279 18.58 -19.31 19.21
N ASP A 280 18.40 -18.17 19.87
CA ASP A 280 17.14 -17.43 20.06
C ASP A 280 17.42 -15.91 19.96
N ILE A 281 16.51 -15.07 20.45
CA ILE A 281 16.66 -13.59 20.44
C ILE A 281 17.78 -13.07 21.36
N HIS A 282 18.39 -13.90 22.19
CA HIS A 282 19.39 -13.54 23.20
C HIS A 282 20.76 -14.18 22.98
N LYS A 283 20.83 -15.26 22.19
CA LYS A 283 22.08 -15.97 21.85
C LYS A 283 21.98 -16.53 20.43
N ALA A 284 23.03 -16.41 19.63
CA ALA A 284 23.04 -16.95 18.27
C ALA A 284 24.44 -17.37 17.82
N THR A 285 24.51 -18.43 17.02
CA THR A 285 25.72 -18.86 16.31
C THR A 285 25.54 -18.70 14.80
N PHE A 286 26.63 -18.48 14.08
CA PHE A 286 26.60 -18.13 12.66
C PHE A 286 27.54 -18.97 11.80
N SER A 287 27.19 -19.13 10.52
CA SER A 287 28.04 -19.70 9.47
C SER A 287 28.99 -18.65 8.87
N ASP A 288 29.78 -19.06 7.86
CA ASP A 288 30.65 -18.18 7.05
C ASP A 288 31.64 -17.34 7.86
N ASN A 289 32.13 -17.89 8.98
CA ASN A 289 33.03 -17.23 9.92
C ASN A 289 32.48 -15.89 10.48
N ARG A 290 31.16 -15.66 10.38
CA ARG A 290 30.52 -14.51 11.02
C ARG A 290 30.41 -14.72 12.52
N LYS A 291 30.43 -13.62 13.27
CA LYS A 291 30.45 -13.63 14.74
C LYS A 291 29.26 -12.86 15.30
N LEU A 292 28.78 -13.31 16.46
CA LEU A 292 28.01 -12.50 17.38
C LEU A 292 28.97 -11.59 18.13
N VAL A 293 28.72 -10.29 18.13
CA VAL A 293 29.51 -9.30 18.87
C VAL A 293 28.63 -8.43 19.77
N ASP A 294 29.20 -7.75 20.75
CA ASP A 294 28.55 -6.59 21.37
C ASP A 294 28.83 -5.30 20.57
N PRO A 295 28.27 -4.13 20.96
CA PRO A 295 28.53 -2.88 20.27
C PRO A 295 30.01 -2.44 20.29
N LEU A 296 30.86 -3.01 21.16
CA LEU A 296 32.31 -2.76 21.19
C LEU A 296 33.11 -3.84 20.43
N ARG A 297 32.42 -4.68 19.66
CA ARG A 297 32.99 -5.78 18.87
C ARG A 297 33.62 -6.90 19.71
N LYS A 298 33.28 -7.00 20.99
CA LYS A 298 33.69 -8.12 21.86
C LYS A 298 32.86 -9.36 21.57
N THR A 299 33.44 -10.54 21.80
CA THR A 299 32.83 -11.84 21.46
C THR A 299 32.93 -12.81 22.64
N GLY A 300 32.08 -13.85 22.65
CA GLY A 300 32.15 -14.91 23.65
C GLY A 300 32.00 -14.36 25.06
N ASP A 301 32.83 -14.82 25.99
CA ASP A 301 32.76 -14.40 27.38
C ASP A 301 33.17 -12.94 27.62
N GLU A 302 33.75 -12.24 26.64
CA GLU A 302 34.07 -10.81 26.77
C GLU A 302 32.88 -9.88 26.47
N MET A 303 31.84 -10.44 25.85
CA MET A 303 30.68 -9.69 25.40
C MET A 303 29.92 -9.08 26.60
N LEU A 304 29.54 -7.81 26.50
CA LEU A 304 28.70 -7.12 27.51
C LEU A 304 29.27 -7.03 28.93
N LYS A 305 30.61 -7.12 29.08
CA LYS A 305 31.26 -6.99 30.41
C LYS A 305 31.42 -5.55 30.91
N GLN A 306 31.33 -4.55 30.04
CA GLN A 306 31.52 -3.15 30.43
C GLN A 306 30.27 -2.62 31.12
N ASP A 307 30.45 -1.80 32.16
CA ASP A 307 29.37 -1.19 32.94
C ASP A 307 28.64 -0.02 32.23
N GLY A 308 28.97 0.24 30.96
CA GLY A 308 28.39 1.32 30.18
C GLY A 308 29.30 1.76 29.04
N GLY A 309 29.02 2.93 28.46
CA GLY A 309 29.81 3.49 27.36
C GLY A 309 29.68 2.74 26.03
N TYR A 310 28.60 1.99 25.81
CA TYR A 310 28.30 1.43 24.50
C TYR A 310 27.87 2.56 23.54
N PRO A 311 28.17 2.49 22.24
CA PRO A 311 27.72 3.49 21.27
C PRO A 311 26.20 3.55 21.07
N PHE A 312 25.46 2.51 21.47
CA PHE A 312 24.00 2.43 21.43
C PHE A 312 23.47 1.39 22.41
N TYR A 313 22.19 1.52 22.75
CA TYR A 313 21.46 0.71 23.72
C TYR A 313 20.04 0.42 23.21
N ILE A 314 19.36 -0.48 23.92
CA ILE A 314 17.91 -0.56 23.92
C ILE A 314 17.41 0.13 25.19
N HIS A 315 16.72 1.26 25.06
CA HIS A 315 15.99 1.86 26.17
C HIS A 315 14.77 0.99 26.47
N HIS A 316 14.65 0.50 27.70
CA HIS A 316 13.61 -0.44 28.11
C HIS A 316 12.73 0.19 29.20
N TYR A 317 11.44 0.35 28.90
CA TYR A 317 10.43 1.02 29.74
C TYR A 317 9.44 0.00 30.31
N TRP A 318 9.89 -0.83 31.25
CA TRP A 318 9.15 -2.02 31.69
C TRP A 318 7.81 -1.69 32.36
N ALA A 319 7.76 -0.71 33.26
CA ALA A 319 6.53 -0.15 33.80
C ALA A 319 6.53 1.37 33.73
N LYS A 320 5.43 1.92 33.20
CA LYS A 320 5.27 3.36 32.94
C LYS A 320 4.48 4.06 34.06
N SER A 321 4.10 3.33 35.10
CA SER A 321 3.55 3.87 36.35
C SER A 321 3.45 2.81 37.44
N TRP A 322 3.24 3.22 38.69
CA TRP A 322 2.97 2.28 39.80
C TRP A 322 1.74 1.39 39.54
N ASP A 323 0.64 1.97 39.05
CA ASP A 323 -0.56 1.25 38.66
C ASP A 323 -0.26 0.16 37.61
N GLU A 324 0.42 0.54 36.52
CA GLU A 324 0.77 -0.38 35.46
C GLU A 324 1.66 -1.52 35.97
N CYS A 325 2.60 -1.20 36.86
CA CYS A 325 3.46 -2.16 37.54
C CYS A 325 2.65 -3.29 38.19
N VAL A 326 1.66 -2.91 39.01
CA VAL A 326 0.77 -3.83 39.72
C VAL A 326 -0.10 -4.61 38.73
N LYS A 327 -0.61 -3.97 37.67
CA LYS A 327 -1.40 -4.64 36.62
C LYS A 327 -0.58 -5.69 35.87
N ARG A 328 0.64 -5.36 35.42
CA ARG A 328 1.55 -6.26 34.69
C ARG A 328 1.90 -7.50 35.52
N ILE A 329 2.15 -7.33 36.83
CA ILE A 329 2.36 -8.45 37.75
C ILE A 329 1.15 -9.39 37.77
N LYS A 330 -0.05 -8.83 38.01
CA LYS A 330 -1.31 -9.61 38.09
C LYS A 330 -1.65 -10.33 36.79
N GLN A 331 -1.30 -9.76 35.64
CA GLN A 331 -1.54 -10.36 34.32
C GLN A 331 -0.56 -11.49 34.00
N LYS A 332 0.70 -11.36 34.40
CA LYS A 332 1.78 -12.27 33.97
C LYS A 332 2.09 -13.39 34.98
N ALA A 333 1.53 -13.32 36.19
CA ALA A 333 1.92 -14.17 37.31
C ALA A 333 0.73 -14.71 38.12
N PHE A 334 0.88 -15.92 38.66
CA PHE A 334 0.02 -16.46 39.71
C PHE A 334 0.59 -16.07 41.09
N PRO A 335 -0.26 -15.93 42.14
CA PRO A 335 0.23 -15.64 43.50
C PRO A 335 1.27 -16.65 43.97
N GLY A 336 2.40 -16.17 44.49
CA GLY A 336 3.57 -16.93 44.94
C GLY A 336 4.49 -17.41 43.81
N SER A 337 4.25 -17.05 42.55
CA SER A 337 5.09 -17.51 41.43
C SER A 337 6.39 -16.72 41.27
N TRP A 338 7.40 -17.33 40.67
CA TRP A 338 8.67 -16.65 40.35
C TRP A 338 8.47 -15.39 39.48
N ARG A 339 7.43 -15.38 38.62
CA ARG A 339 7.09 -14.22 37.77
C ARG A 339 6.54 -13.07 38.58
N GLU A 340 5.78 -13.35 39.63
CA GLU A 340 5.27 -12.32 40.55
C GLU A 340 6.43 -11.71 41.32
N ALA A 341 7.30 -12.56 41.89
CA ALA A 341 8.51 -12.09 42.60
C ALA A 341 9.47 -11.31 41.69
N MET A 342 9.60 -11.71 40.42
CA MET A 342 10.38 -10.98 39.43
C MET A 342 9.75 -9.62 39.11
N GLY A 343 8.43 -9.57 38.86
CA GLY A 343 7.74 -8.32 38.58
C GLY A 343 7.74 -7.36 39.77
N ASP A 344 7.55 -7.86 41.00
CA ASP A 344 7.68 -7.06 42.23
C ASP A 344 9.08 -6.47 42.36
N ARG A 345 10.12 -7.27 42.04
CA ARG A 345 11.49 -6.79 42.00
C ARG A 345 11.66 -5.65 40.98
N PHE A 346 11.16 -5.80 39.75
CA PHE A 346 11.22 -4.72 38.74
C PHE A 346 10.55 -3.44 39.27
N CYS A 347 9.34 -3.56 39.80
CA CYS A 347 8.60 -2.42 40.36
C CYS A 347 9.39 -1.68 41.42
N ARG A 348 10.03 -2.39 42.34
CA ARG A 348 10.79 -1.74 43.41
C ARG A 348 12.00 -0.97 42.89
N TYR A 349 12.69 -1.45 41.85
CA TYR A 349 13.85 -0.75 41.30
C TYR A 349 13.51 0.42 40.37
N GLU A 350 12.28 0.50 39.85
CA GLU A 350 11.85 1.54 38.91
C GLU A 350 11.04 2.68 39.54
N MET A 351 10.74 2.59 40.84
CA MET A 351 9.80 3.50 41.51
C MET A 351 10.50 4.36 42.56
N GLN A 352 10.49 5.68 42.34
CA GLN A 352 10.99 6.65 43.30
C GLN A 352 10.31 6.46 44.67
N GLY A 353 11.12 6.50 45.73
CA GLY A 353 10.66 6.36 47.12
C GLY A 353 10.67 4.94 47.69
N THR A 354 11.16 3.94 46.95
CA THR A 354 11.50 2.63 47.50
C THR A 354 12.97 2.58 47.94
N ASP A 355 13.29 1.69 48.88
CA ASP A 355 14.69 1.48 49.31
C ASP A 355 15.55 0.99 48.14
N GLN A 356 15.02 0.09 47.31
CA GLN A 356 15.73 -0.49 46.17
C GLN A 356 16.06 0.54 45.09
N TYR A 357 15.17 1.50 44.85
CA TYR A 357 15.44 2.61 43.93
C TYR A 357 16.59 3.48 44.43
N ALA A 358 16.63 3.77 45.74
CA ALA A 358 17.66 4.60 46.36
C ALA A 358 19.05 3.94 46.40
N GLU A 359 19.12 2.62 46.25
CA GLU A 359 20.36 1.84 46.19
C GLU A 359 21.09 1.91 44.84
N ILE A 360 20.45 2.43 43.78
CA ILE A 360 20.98 2.48 42.42
C ILE A 360 21.25 3.93 41.99
N GLU A 361 22.31 4.15 41.23
CA GLU A 361 22.60 5.43 40.59
C GLU A 361 21.72 5.62 39.33
N HIS A 362 21.17 6.82 39.18
CA HIS A 362 20.30 7.19 38.06
C HIS A 362 20.91 8.33 37.24
N GLU A 363 20.65 8.31 35.94
CA GLU A 363 21.09 9.30 34.97
C GLU A 363 19.88 9.88 34.23
N GLU A 364 19.88 11.20 34.02
CA GLU A 364 18.82 11.91 33.31
C GLU A 364 19.14 12.09 31.83
N TYR A 365 18.13 11.86 30.99
CA TYR A 365 18.18 11.93 29.53
C TYR A 365 17.23 13.02 29.01
N ASP A 366 17.37 14.25 29.50
CA ASP A 366 16.49 15.39 29.19
C ASP A 366 16.24 15.62 27.69
N ALA A 367 17.23 15.30 26.84
CA ALA A 367 17.11 15.44 25.39
C ALA A 367 16.02 14.51 24.79
N LEU A 368 15.69 13.40 25.45
CA LEU A 368 14.57 12.53 25.05
C LEU A 368 13.25 13.27 25.11
N ALA A 369 13.06 14.18 26.07
CA ALA A 369 11.79 14.85 26.25
C ALA A 369 11.41 15.73 25.06
N SER A 370 12.38 16.48 24.53
CA SER A 370 12.18 17.29 23.34
C SER A 370 11.98 16.42 22.10
N TYR A 371 12.74 15.34 21.99
CA TYR A 371 12.64 14.43 20.85
C TYR A 371 11.30 13.69 20.80
N GLY A 372 10.87 13.13 21.94
CA GLY A 372 9.57 12.46 22.10
C GLY A 372 8.39 13.39 21.81
N ARG A 373 8.49 14.67 22.20
CA ARG A 373 7.48 15.68 21.85
C ARG A 373 7.31 15.85 20.35
N GLY A 374 8.40 15.88 19.58
CA GLY A 374 8.36 15.91 18.12
C GLY A 374 7.65 14.69 17.53
N VAL A 375 7.98 13.49 17.99
CA VAL A 375 7.32 12.25 17.55
C VAL A 375 5.83 12.27 17.89
N MET A 376 5.46 12.67 19.11
CA MET A 376 4.05 12.73 19.53
C MET A 376 3.23 13.79 18.79
N ARG A 377 3.85 14.88 18.31
CA ARG A 377 3.18 15.83 17.40
C ARG A 377 2.81 15.15 16.08
N THR A 378 3.69 14.33 15.52
CA THR A 378 3.34 13.52 14.34
C THR A 378 2.30 12.47 14.68
N VAL A 379 2.37 11.78 15.82
CA VAL A 379 1.31 10.85 16.25
C VAL A 379 -0.05 11.54 16.25
N ALA A 380 -0.14 12.74 16.85
CA ALA A 380 -1.39 13.50 16.88
C ALA A 380 -1.85 13.91 15.47
N ALA A 381 -0.95 14.34 14.59
CA ALA A 381 -1.27 14.65 13.19
C ALA A 381 -1.73 13.40 12.42
N PHE A 382 -1.08 12.26 12.65
CA PHE A 382 -1.41 10.98 12.06
C PHE A 382 -2.78 10.49 12.53
N GLU A 383 -3.07 10.52 13.83
CA GLU A 383 -4.38 10.17 14.37
C GLU A 383 -5.47 11.15 13.92
N HIS A 384 -5.14 12.42 13.68
CA HIS A 384 -6.09 13.37 13.10
C HIS A 384 -6.40 13.03 11.64
N LYS A 385 -5.37 12.73 10.83
CA LYS A 385 -5.50 12.35 9.41
C LYS A 385 -6.22 11.01 9.24
N TYR A 386 -5.89 10.04 10.09
CA TYR A 386 -6.43 8.68 10.10
C TYR A 386 -7.29 8.45 11.33
N ALA A 387 -8.26 9.34 11.53
CA ALA A 387 -9.13 9.31 12.69
C ALA A 387 -9.86 7.98 12.83
N ARG A 388 -9.83 7.47 14.06
CA ARG A 388 -10.57 6.27 14.44
C ARG A 388 -12.05 6.58 14.47
N ILE A 389 -12.82 5.86 13.67
CA ILE A 389 -14.27 6.02 13.59
C ILE A 389 -14.90 4.73 14.05
N GLN A 390 -15.47 4.77 15.26
CA GLN A 390 -16.28 3.66 15.76
C GLN A 390 -17.50 3.48 14.85
N PRO A 391 -17.92 2.24 14.50
CA PRO A 391 -19.05 2.00 13.60
C PRO A 391 -20.33 2.82 13.88
N PRO A 392 -20.73 3.06 15.16
CA PRO A 392 -21.88 3.90 15.48
C PRO A 392 -21.75 5.39 15.09
N ALA A 393 -20.54 5.88 14.80
CA ALA A 393 -20.29 7.26 14.39
C ALA A 393 -20.51 7.50 12.90
N PHE A 394 -20.70 6.44 12.10
CA PHE A 394 -21.14 6.56 10.71
C PHE A 394 -22.65 6.79 10.67
N THR A 395 -23.06 7.77 9.88
CA THR A 395 -24.48 8.01 9.60
C THR A 395 -24.76 7.91 8.11
N LEU A 396 -25.97 7.47 7.77
CA LEU A 396 -26.45 7.39 6.40
C LEU A 396 -27.67 8.30 6.26
N SER A 397 -27.57 9.31 5.43
CA SER A 397 -28.56 10.38 5.29
C SER A 397 -28.83 10.70 3.82
N ILE A 398 -29.80 11.58 3.55
CA ILE A 398 -30.12 12.09 2.21
C ILE A 398 -29.53 13.49 2.04
N LEU A 399 -28.92 13.76 0.89
CA LEU A 399 -28.49 15.10 0.48
C LEU A 399 -29.68 15.93 0.00
N SER A 400 -30.00 17.01 0.71
CA SER A 400 -31.13 17.87 0.37
C SER A 400 -30.83 18.74 -0.85
N LYS A 401 -31.53 18.49 -1.96
CA LYS A 401 -31.38 19.25 -3.23
C LYS A 401 -31.70 20.75 -3.11
N ARG A 402 -32.34 21.23 -2.02
CA ARG A 402 -32.92 22.58 -1.93
C ARG A 402 -32.17 23.56 -1.02
N LEU A 403 -31.23 23.11 -0.18
CA LEU A 403 -30.74 23.91 0.96
C LEU A 403 -29.21 24.12 1.00
N SER A 404 -28.40 23.19 0.48
CA SER A 404 -26.95 23.32 0.17
C SER A 404 -26.35 21.92 -0.04
N SER A 405 -25.11 21.82 -0.53
CA SER A 405 -24.33 20.56 -0.54
C SER A 405 -24.03 19.99 0.86
N LYS A 406 -24.31 20.74 1.94
CA LYS A 406 -24.06 20.35 3.33
C LYS A 406 -25.33 19.91 4.09
N SER A 407 -26.52 20.19 3.56
CA SER A 407 -27.78 19.88 4.25
C SER A 407 -28.14 18.40 4.12
N ARG A 408 -28.20 17.70 5.27
CA ARG A 408 -28.62 16.30 5.37
C ARG A 408 -30.04 16.19 5.93
N THR A 409 -30.80 15.20 5.44
CA THR A 409 -32.09 14.79 6.02
C THR A 409 -32.09 13.30 6.32
N GLU A 410 -32.94 12.86 7.24
CA GLU A 410 -33.02 11.45 7.66
C GLU A 410 -33.42 10.53 6.50
N LEU A 411 -32.85 9.31 6.48
CA LEU A 411 -33.19 8.28 5.52
C LEU A 411 -34.49 7.56 5.96
N PRO A 412 -35.58 7.61 5.16
CA PRO A 412 -36.80 6.87 5.47
C PRO A 412 -36.58 5.35 5.49
N HIS A 413 -37.35 4.66 6.33
CA HIS A 413 -37.16 3.23 6.59
C HIS A 413 -37.60 2.28 5.46
N LEU A 414 -38.62 2.63 4.68
CA LEU A 414 -39.23 1.70 3.71
C LEU A 414 -39.09 2.12 2.24
N TYR A 415 -39.19 3.41 1.93
CA TYR A 415 -39.27 3.89 0.55
C TYR A 415 -38.34 5.06 0.31
N VAL A 416 -37.55 4.98 -0.76
CA VAL A 416 -36.66 6.06 -1.21
C VAL A 416 -36.90 6.29 -2.70
N ASP A 417 -36.99 7.55 -3.12
CA ASP A 417 -37.26 7.83 -4.53
C ASP A 417 -35.99 7.67 -5.37
N ALA A 418 -36.13 7.19 -6.61
CA ALA A 418 -35.04 7.14 -7.57
C ALA A 418 -34.43 8.53 -7.81
N GLY A 419 -33.11 8.60 -8.04
CA GLY A 419 -32.40 9.87 -8.18
C GLY A 419 -32.19 10.63 -6.86
N THR A 420 -32.51 10.00 -5.72
CA THR A 420 -32.10 10.48 -4.39
C THR A 420 -30.61 10.24 -4.20
N THR A 421 -29.90 11.28 -3.76
CA THR A 421 -28.49 11.19 -3.38
C THR A 421 -28.40 10.92 -1.90
N LEU A 422 -27.79 9.79 -1.54
CA LEU A 422 -27.48 9.40 -0.18
C LEU A 422 -26.05 9.81 0.15
N VAL A 423 -25.78 10.07 1.43
CA VAL A 423 -24.46 10.46 1.93
C VAL A 423 -24.12 9.65 3.17
N VAL A 424 -22.90 9.14 3.20
CA VAL A 424 -22.28 8.58 4.40
C VAL A 424 -21.41 9.66 5.02
N ASP A 425 -21.73 10.04 6.25
CA ASP A 425 -20.96 10.99 7.05
C ASP A 425 -20.29 10.25 8.23
N ALA A 426 -19.07 10.66 8.60
CA ALA A 426 -18.26 10.03 9.64
C ALA A 426 -17.89 11.00 10.78
N SER A 427 -18.89 11.72 11.30
CA SER A 427 -18.74 12.60 12.49
C SER A 427 -17.57 13.61 12.42
N GLY A 428 -17.28 14.14 11.23
CA GLY A 428 -16.21 15.13 11.02
C GLY A 428 -14.84 14.54 10.66
N ALA A 429 -14.74 13.21 10.53
CA ALA A 429 -13.59 12.51 9.97
C ALA A 429 -13.85 12.05 8.52
N ASP A 430 -12.81 11.60 7.82
CA ASP A 430 -12.94 10.98 6.49
C ASP A 430 -13.46 9.53 6.62
N ALA A 431 -14.48 9.18 5.84
CA ALA A 431 -15.09 7.84 5.90
C ALA A 431 -14.19 6.72 5.33
N GLY A 432 -13.03 7.04 4.78
CA GLY A 432 -12.14 6.14 4.05
C GLY A 432 -12.64 5.87 2.63
N TYR A 433 -12.19 4.78 2.03
CA TYR A 433 -12.66 4.36 0.71
C TYR A 433 -13.92 3.49 0.84
N LEU A 434 -15.05 3.96 0.30
CA LEU A 434 -16.34 3.27 0.43
C LEU A 434 -16.77 2.58 -0.86
N SER A 435 -17.23 1.36 -0.67
CA SER A 435 -17.89 0.51 -1.63
C SER A 435 -19.39 0.58 -1.45
N VAL A 436 -20.12 0.92 -2.52
CA VAL A 436 -21.59 0.94 -2.49
C VAL A 436 -22.18 -0.03 -3.50
N ARG A 437 -22.95 -1.01 -3.00
CA ARG A 437 -23.62 -2.02 -3.82
C ARG A 437 -25.12 -2.02 -3.57
N LEU A 438 -25.89 -2.05 -4.64
CA LEU A 438 -27.31 -2.40 -4.64
C LEU A 438 -27.49 -3.81 -5.18
N SER A 439 -28.19 -4.67 -4.46
CA SER A 439 -28.50 -6.01 -4.93
C SER A 439 -29.86 -6.52 -4.49
N ASN A 440 -30.42 -7.45 -5.26
CA ASN A 440 -31.50 -8.34 -4.85
C ASN A 440 -31.30 -9.72 -5.49
N SER A 441 -32.31 -10.59 -5.42
CA SER A 441 -32.22 -11.95 -5.96
C SER A 441 -31.99 -12.02 -7.47
N THR A 442 -32.28 -10.94 -8.22
CA THR A 442 -32.23 -10.90 -9.68
C THR A 442 -31.37 -9.76 -10.25
N THR A 443 -30.89 -8.84 -9.43
CA THR A 443 -30.14 -7.65 -9.89
C THR A 443 -28.93 -7.40 -8.99
N LYS A 444 -27.80 -7.04 -9.59
CA LYS A 444 -26.59 -6.57 -8.88
C LYS A 444 -26.05 -5.32 -9.58
N ARG A 445 -25.76 -4.28 -8.81
CA ARG A 445 -25.22 -3.02 -9.30
C ARG A 445 -24.24 -2.43 -8.30
N ARG A 446 -23.10 -1.95 -8.78
CA ARG A 446 -22.20 -1.06 -8.03
C ARG A 446 -22.60 0.38 -8.32
N LEU A 447 -22.61 1.24 -7.31
CA LEU A 447 -22.86 2.67 -7.48
C LEU A 447 -21.54 3.44 -7.41
N PRO A 448 -21.33 4.43 -8.31
CA PRO A 448 -20.23 5.35 -8.17
C PRO A 448 -20.43 6.21 -6.91
N VAL A 449 -19.32 6.51 -6.24
CA VAL A 449 -19.28 7.40 -5.09
C VAL A 449 -18.60 8.71 -5.47
N THR A 450 -18.93 9.78 -4.78
CA THR A 450 -18.32 11.10 -4.95
C THR A 450 -18.07 11.68 -3.58
N ARG A 451 -16.84 12.14 -3.31
CA ARG A 451 -16.53 12.85 -2.06
C ARG A 451 -17.01 14.29 -2.16
N LEU A 452 -17.65 14.76 -1.11
CA LEU A 452 -18.11 16.14 -0.96
C LEU A 452 -17.04 16.97 -0.24
N ASP A 453 -17.06 18.28 -0.43
CA ASP A 453 -16.11 19.22 0.21
C ASP A 453 -16.16 19.20 1.75
N ASP A 454 -17.24 18.70 2.34
CA ASP A 454 -17.42 18.55 3.79
C ASP A 454 -16.99 17.17 4.32
N GLY A 455 -16.37 16.33 3.48
CA GLY A 455 -15.88 14.99 3.83
C GLY A 455 -16.92 13.88 3.67
N GLY A 456 -18.18 14.21 3.38
CA GLY A 456 -19.23 13.22 3.14
C GLY A 456 -19.02 12.41 1.86
N VAL A 457 -19.36 11.12 1.86
CA VAL A 457 -19.28 10.26 0.68
C VAL A 457 -20.68 10.06 0.10
N ALA A 458 -20.93 10.66 -1.07
CA ALA A 458 -22.24 10.69 -1.71
C ALA A 458 -22.37 9.64 -2.82
N PHE A 459 -23.57 9.08 -3.00
CA PHE A 459 -23.92 8.22 -4.12
C PHE A 459 -25.40 8.36 -4.45
N THR A 460 -25.77 8.17 -5.72
CA THR A 460 -27.15 8.40 -6.18
C THR A 460 -27.84 7.09 -6.51
N LEU A 461 -29.06 6.92 -5.99
CA LEU A 461 -29.89 5.77 -6.30
C LEU A 461 -30.37 5.83 -7.76
N PRO A 462 -30.26 4.73 -8.52
CA PRO A 462 -30.65 4.72 -9.92
C PRO A 462 -32.17 4.77 -10.11
N ALA A 463 -32.60 5.04 -11.34
CA ALA A 463 -33.96 4.81 -11.80
C ALA A 463 -34.23 3.30 -11.90
N ALA A 464 -34.48 2.66 -10.77
CA ALA A 464 -34.85 1.25 -10.68
C ALA A 464 -36.04 1.11 -9.72
N ALA A 465 -37.10 0.44 -10.17
CA ALA A 465 -38.23 0.11 -9.31
C ALA A 465 -37.98 -1.23 -8.61
N GLY A 466 -38.22 -1.29 -7.29
CA GLY A 466 -38.26 -2.56 -6.57
C GLY A 466 -37.53 -2.59 -5.23
N SER A 467 -37.67 -3.72 -4.54
CA SER A 467 -37.00 -3.99 -3.27
C SER A 467 -35.54 -4.33 -3.51
N VAL A 468 -34.65 -3.64 -2.80
CA VAL A 468 -33.19 -3.77 -2.90
C VAL A 468 -32.55 -3.81 -1.52
N GLU A 469 -31.43 -4.50 -1.45
CA GLU A 469 -30.45 -4.42 -0.37
C GLU A 469 -29.35 -3.45 -0.79
N LEU A 470 -29.15 -2.41 0.01
CA LEU A 470 -28.00 -1.52 -0.05
C LEU A 470 -26.95 -2.02 0.94
N THR A 471 -25.78 -2.41 0.42
CA THR A 471 -24.59 -2.71 1.22
C THR A 471 -23.58 -1.58 1.01
N ILE A 472 -23.15 -0.96 2.11
CA ILE A 472 -22.03 -0.01 2.14
C ILE A 472 -20.91 -0.62 2.94
N THR A 473 -19.74 -0.69 2.33
CA THR A 473 -18.57 -1.35 2.89
C THR A 473 -17.40 -0.39 2.90
N ARG A 474 -16.71 -0.27 4.02
CA ARG A 474 -15.42 0.43 4.08
C ARG A 474 -14.34 -0.55 3.60
N GLU A 475 -13.75 -0.29 2.44
CA GLU A 475 -12.70 -1.15 1.88
C GLU A 475 -11.32 -0.76 2.43
N TYR A 476 -11.08 0.53 2.71
CA TYR A 476 -9.84 1.06 3.27
C TYR A 476 -10.13 2.14 4.31
N SER A 477 -9.31 2.16 5.37
CA SER A 477 -9.42 3.10 6.48
C SER A 477 -8.74 4.45 6.21
N SER A 478 -7.72 4.49 5.33
CA SER A 478 -6.86 5.65 5.08
C SER A 478 -7.34 6.63 3.99
N LEU A 479 -6.97 7.92 4.15
CA LEU A 479 -6.99 8.95 3.10
C LEU A 479 -5.64 9.74 3.07
N PRO A 480 -5.00 9.93 1.89
CA PRO A 480 -5.30 9.24 0.64
C PRO A 480 -5.17 7.73 0.84
N SER A 481 -6.09 7.00 0.20
CA SER A 481 -6.02 5.55 0.06
C SER A 481 -4.67 5.16 -0.57
N PRO A 482 -4.22 3.90 -0.49
CA PRO A 482 -3.07 3.37 -1.25
C PRO A 482 -3.14 3.54 -2.80
N GLU A 483 -4.10 4.29 -3.31
CA GLU A 483 -4.10 4.92 -4.64
C GLU A 483 -2.76 5.58 -4.98
N ALA A 484 -2.09 6.22 -4.01
CA ALA A 484 -0.82 6.91 -4.24
C ALA A 484 0.41 5.97 -4.21
N ASP A 485 0.41 4.93 -3.38
CA ASP A 485 1.65 4.21 -3.05
C ASP A 485 1.99 3.09 -4.04
N PRO A 486 3.14 3.18 -4.75
CA PRO A 486 3.57 2.10 -5.62
C PRO A 486 3.82 0.83 -4.83
N VAL A 487 3.33 -0.29 -5.34
CA VAL A 487 3.68 -1.62 -4.85
C VAL A 487 5.14 -1.92 -5.25
N SER A 488 5.88 -2.72 -4.47
CA SER A 488 7.24 -3.07 -4.87
C SER A 488 7.28 -3.72 -6.26
N PRO A 489 8.11 -3.19 -7.18
CA PRO A 489 8.30 -3.78 -8.49
C PRO A 489 8.96 -5.16 -8.41
N CYS A 490 9.56 -5.54 -7.28
CA CYS A 490 10.32 -6.77 -7.15
C CYS A 490 9.46 -8.02 -6.96
N SER A 491 8.17 -7.84 -6.69
CA SER A 491 7.15 -8.90 -6.69
C SER A 491 7.05 -9.65 -8.03
N ILE A 492 7.37 -8.96 -9.14
CA ILE A 492 7.40 -9.56 -10.47
C ILE A 492 8.59 -10.51 -10.68
N MET A 493 9.59 -10.51 -9.80
CA MET A 493 10.84 -11.20 -10.09
C MET A 493 10.69 -12.71 -10.30
N GLY A 494 9.61 -13.31 -9.79
CA GLY A 494 9.24 -14.71 -10.07
C GLY A 494 9.05 -15.02 -11.55
N HIS A 495 8.68 -14.02 -12.36
CA HIS A 495 8.52 -14.17 -13.81
C HIS A 495 9.84 -14.39 -14.54
N LEU A 496 10.98 -14.02 -13.94
CA LEU A 496 12.30 -14.21 -14.56
C LEU A 496 12.60 -15.68 -14.86
N LYS A 497 12.05 -16.61 -14.08
CA LYS A 497 12.20 -18.06 -14.33
C LYS A 497 11.61 -18.47 -15.68
N ASN A 498 10.45 -17.92 -16.03
CA ASN A 498 9.74 -18.26 -17.27
C ASN A 498 10.06 -17.29 -18.42
N GLN A 499 10.60 -16.11 -18.11
CA GLN A 499 10.95 -15.06 -19.06
C GLN A 499 12.40 -14.57 -18.84
N PRO A 500 13.41 -15.47 -18.89
CA PRO A 500 14.78 -15.14 -18.47
C PRO A 500 15.48 -14.14 -19.38
N ASN A 501 14.98 -13.94 -20.60
CA ASN A 501 15.57 -13.05 -21.58
C ASN A 501 14.90 -11.68 -21.65
N ARG A 502 13.91 -11.41 -20.80
CA ARG A 502 13.14 -10.17 -20.83
C ARG A 502 13.98 -8.98 -20.34
N PRO A 503 14.24 -7.96 -21.19
CA PRO A 503 15.14 -6.85 -20.83
C PRO A 503 14.72 -6.09 -19.58
N GLN A 504 13.42 -5.80 -19.44
CA GLN A 504 12.87 -5.03 -18.32
C GLN A 504 13.07 -5.77 -16.99
N LEU A 505 12.82 -7.08 -16.96
CA LEU A 505 13.08 -7.92 -15.78
C LEU A 505 14.58 -7.98 -15.44
N LYS A 506 15.47 -8.02 -16.45
CA LYS A 506 16.92 -7.95 -16.22
C LYS A 506 17.36 -6.61 -15.64
N ARG A 507 16.81 -5.49 -16.13
CA ARG A 507 17.09 -4.15 -15.59
C ARG A 507 16.66 -4.06 -14.14
N LEU A 508 15.46 -4.53 -13.79
CA LEU A 508 15.00 -4.60 -12.40
C LEU A 508 15.94 -5.43 -11.52
N ALA A 509 16.30 -6.65 -11.96
CA ALA A 509 17.18 -7.55 -11.21
C ALA A 509 18.60 -7.00 -11.01
N GLN A 510 19.07 -6.13 -11.90
CA GLN A 510 20.38 -5.49 -11.82
C GLN A 510 20.36 -4.17 -11.03
N GLY A 511 19.19 -3.52 -10.96
CA GLY A 511 18.95 -2.25 -10.27
C GLY A 511 18.16 -2.44 -8.97
N LEU A 512 16.93 -1.93 -8.93
CA LEU A 512 16.08 -1.84 -7.73
C LEU A 512 15.84 -3.19 -7.02
N CYS A 513 15.83 -4.29 -7.77
CA CYS A 513 15.58 -5.64 -7.25
C CYS A 513 16.85 -6.48 -7.11
N ARG A 514 18.01 -5.84 -7.02
CA ARG A 514 19.29 -6.54 -6.88
C ARG A 514 19.32 -7.37 -5.61
N GLY A 515 19.64 -8.66 -5.76
CA GLY A 515 19.71 -9.62 -4.66
C GLY A 515 18.36 -10.24 -4.28
N VAL A 516 17.25 -9.80 -4.89
CA VAL A 516 15.96 -10.47 -4.75
C VAL A 516 16.02 -11.83 -5.45
N ASN A 517 15.76 -12.90 -4.71
CA ASN A 517 15.57 -14.22 -5.30
C ASN A 517 14.20 -14.26 -6.00
N PRO A 518 14.11 -14.60 -7.29
CA PRO A 518 12.84 -14.80 -7.99
C PRO A 518 11.82 -15.68 -7.25
N SER A 519 12.31 -16.70 -6.52
CA SER A 519 11.44 -17.60 -5.75
C SER A 519 10.80 -16.92 -4.53
N ASP A 520 11.38 -15.81 -4.06
CA ASP A 520 10.89 -15.04 -2.91
C ASP A 520 9.97 -13.89 -3.33
N ALA A 521 9.92 -13.54 -4.62
CA ALA A 521 9.11 -12.44 -5.14
C ALA A 521 7.62 -12.59 -4.81
N PHE A 522 7.10 -13.83 -4.93
CA PHE A 522 5.73 -14.16 -4.54
C PHE A 522 5.49 -13.95 -3.04
N TYR A 523 6.47 -14.28 -2.20
CA TYR A 523 6.35 -14.04 -0.77
C TYR A 523 6.33 -12.55 -0.45
N LEU A 524 7.22 -11.76 -1.08
CA LEU A 524 7.21 -10.29 -0.93
C LEU A 524 5.84 -9.73 -1.30
N ALA A 525 5.27 -10.18 -2.42
CA ALA A 525 3.90 -9.86 -2.81
C ALA A 525 2.86 -10.32 -1.76
N ARG A 526 3.06 -11.38 -0.99
CA ARG A 526 2.04 -11.85 -0.02
C ARG A 526 2.13 -11.24 1.35
N THR A 527 3.34 -10.93 1.81
CA THR A 527 3.52 -10.48 3.19
C THR A 527 3.39 -8.99 3.34
N THR A 528 3.69 -8.20 2.31
CA THR A 528 3.37 -6.78 2.34
C THR A 528 1.90 -6.51 2.04
N TRP A 529 1.19 -7.44 1.39
CA TRP A 529 -0.18 -7.21 0.87
C TRP A 529 -1.29 -7.95 1.64
N ARG A 530 -1.05 -8.41 2.87
CA ARG A 530 -2.08 -9.03 3.72
C ARG A 530 -3.04 -7.97 4.33
N HIS A 531 -3.63 -7.12 3.49
CA HIS A 531 -4.67 -6.17 3.91
C HIS A 531 -6.06 -6.82 3.93
N SER A 532 -6.28 -7.83 3.10
CA SER A 532 -7.62 -8.38 2.84
C SER A 532 -8.30 -9.15 3.97
N ARG A 533 -7.63 -9.39 5.12
CA ARG A 533 -8.29 -9.97 6.30
C ARG A 533 -9.04 -8.97 7.16
N PHE A 534 -8.69 -7.68 7.08
CA PHE A 534 -9.38 -6.61 7.81
C PHE A 534 -10.23 -5.74 6.88
N GLN A 535 -10.42 -6.18 5.64
CA GLN A 535 -11.33 -5.58 4.67
C GLN A 535 -12.77 -6.04 4.92
N ASN A 536 -13.69 -5.14 4.57
CA ASN A 536 -15.14 -5.33 4.52
C ASN A 536 -15.92 -5.06 5.81
N ASP A 537 -15.56 -3.99 6.51
CA ASP A 537 -16.44 -3.43 7.53
C ASP A 537 -17.73 -2.97 6.83
N VAL A 538 -18.77 -3.79 6.97
CA VAL A 538 -20.10 -3.45 6.49
C VAL A 538 -20.64 -2.37 7.41
N LEU A 539 -20.45 -1.12 7.00
CA LEU A 539 -20.96 0.04 7.72
C LEU A 539 -22.48 0.02 7.75
N PHE A 540 -23.10 -0.31 6.61
CA PHE A 540 -24.54 -0.34 6.48
C PHE A 540 -25.02 -1.51 5.63
N THR A 541 -26.01 -2.22 6.16
CA THR A 541 -26.97 -3.00 5.37
C THR A 541 -28.34 -2.36 5.55
N ARG A 542 -28.98 -1.97 4.45
CA ARG A 542 -30.33 -1.38 4.44
C ARG A 542 -31.20 -2.05 3.40
N PHE A 543 -32.46 -2.29 3.78
CA PHE A 543 -33.48 -2.82 2.88
C PHE A 543 -34.54 -1.76 2.68
N PHE A 544 -34.76 -1.36 1.44
CA PHE A 544 -35.83 -0.43 1.10
C PHE A 544 -36.32 -0.67 -0.33
N HIS A 545 -37.47 -0.08 -0.63
CA HIS A 545 -38.07 -0.10 -1.95
C HIS A 545 -37.78 1.22 -2.66
N VAL A 546 -37.14 1.14 -3.84
CA VAL A 546 -36.88 2.33 -4.65
C VAL A 546 -38.12 2.67 -5.48
N ARG A 547 -38.65 3.88 -5.29
CA ARG A 547 -39.83 4.41 -6.00
C ARG A 547 -39.41 5.21 -7.21
N GLY A 548 -39.91 4.87 -8.38
CA GLY A 548 -39.69 5.65 -9.59
C GLY A 548 -39.90 4.80 -10.83
N ASP A 549 -40.55 5.39 -11.84
CA ASP A 549 -40.68 4.75 -13.14
C ASP A 549 -39.31 4.63 -13.79
N LEU A 550 -39.04 3.46 -14.39
CA LEU A 550 -38.00 3.33 -15.40
C LEU A 550 -38.32 4.37 -16.48
N SER A 551 -37.36 5.26 -16.79
CA SER A 551 -37.55 6.27 -17.83
C SER A 551 -38.20 5.65 -19.06
N THR A 552 -39.38 6.15 -19.43
CA THR A 552 -40.14 5.71 -20.60
C THR A 552 -39.61 6.31 -21.90
N SER A 553 -38.51 7.09 -21.84
CA SER A 553 -37.83 7.56 -23.04
C SER A 553 -37.33 6.34 -23.83
N LYS A 554 -37.80 6.19 -25.07
CA LYS A 554 -37.20 5.22 -25.99
C LYS A 554 -35.70 5.52 -26.07
N PRO A 555 -34.82 4.57 -25.72
CA PRO A 555 -33.39 4.81 -25.76
C PRO A 555 -32.98 5.14 -27.19
N SER A 556 -32.04 6.09 -27.34
CA SER A 556 -31.40 6.34 -28.62
C SER A 556 -30.73 5.05 -29.08
N GLN A 557 -31.01 4.62 -30.32
CA GLN A 557 -30.28 3.53 -30.96
C GLN A 557 -29.44 4.09 -32.11
N PRO A 558 -28.14 3.76 -32.19
CA PRO A 558 -27.39 2.95 -31.22
C PRO A 558 -27.17 3.65 -29.86
N LEU A 559 -27.01 2.87 -28.79
CA LEU A 559 -26.68 3.37 -27.45
C LEU A 559 -25.32 4.08 -27.48
N SER A 560 -25.17 5.21 -26.80
CA SER A 560 -23.88 5.94 -26.75
C SER A 560 -22.78 5.12 -26.05
N LEU A 561 -21.51 5.36 -26.40
CA LEU A 561 -20.37 4.67 -25.77
C LEU A 561 -20.37 4.82 -24.23
N ALA A 562 -20.68 6.01 -23.73
CA ALA A 562 -20.74 6.28 -22.28
C ALA A 562 -21.87 5.51 -21.58
N ALA A 563 -23.00 5.29 -22.26
CA ALA A 563 -24.14 4.57 -21.68
C ALA A 563 -23.87 3.06 -21.55
N LEU A 564 -23.00 2.47 -22.39
CA LEU A 564 -22.73 1.04 -22.40
C LEU A 564 -22.14 0.52 -21.07
N GLY A 565 -21.31 1.33 -20.41
CA GLY A 565 -20.70 1.03 -19.11
C GLY A 565 -21.58 1.30 -17.89
N GLN A 566 -22.73 1.98 -18.06
CA GLN A 566 -23.66 2.29 -16.98
C GLN A 566 -24.82 1.29 -17.01
N GLY A 567 -24.95 0.48 -15.96
CA GLY A 567 -25.95 -0.57 -15.98
C GLY A 567 -25.97 -1.44 -14.73
N SER A 568 -26.59 -2.60 -14.89
CA SER A 568 -26.72 -3.60 -13.84
C SER A 568 -26.59 -5.00 -14.41
N TRP A 569 -26.08 -5.92 -13.59
CA TRP A 569 -26.17 -7.34 -13.87
C TRP A 569 -27.58 -7.82 -13.53
N ARG A 570 -28.26 -8.43 -14.50
CA ARG A 570 -29.59 -9.00 -14.33
C ARG A 570 -29.55 -10.50 -14.52
N LYS A 571 -30.13 -11.23 -13.58
CA LYS A 571 -30.19 -12.67 -13.54
C LYS A 571 -31.23 -13.19 -14.53
N ARG A 572 -30.86 -14.19 -15.33
CA ARG A 572 -31.70 -14.87 -16.31
C ARG A 572 -31.70 -16.36 -16.06
N SER A 573 -32.76 -17.04 -16.51
CA SER A 573 -32.76 -18.50 -16.48
C SER A 573 -31.75 -19.01 -17.51
N PHE A 574 -31.14 -20.15 -17.21
CA PHE A 574 -30.22 -20.79 -18.14
C PHE A 574 -30.91 -21.16 -19.46
N ASN A 575 -32.15 -21.66 -19.39
CA ASN A 575 -32.93 -22.06 -20.55
C ASN A 575 -33.23 -20.88 -21.49
N GLU A 576 -33.55 -19.69 -20.97
CA GLU A 576 -33.78 -18.49 -21.81
C GLU A 576 -32.59 -18.21 -22.75
N ILE A 577 -31.38 -18.43 -22.25
CA ILE A 577 -30.15 -18.18 -23.00
C ILE A 577 -29.82 -19.39 -23.88
N SER A 578 -29.91 -20.61 -23.36
CA SER A 578 -29.57 -21.82 -24.11
C SER A 578 -30.54 -22.10 -25.26
N GLU A 579 -31.80 -21.68 -25.19
CA GLU A 579 -32.80 -21.89 -26.26
C GLU A 579 -32.71 -20.84 -27.37
N THR A 580 -31.99 -19.73 -27.14
CA THR A 580 -31.79 -18.65 -28.13
C THR A 580 -30.40 -18.69 -28.80
N LEU A 581 -29.73 -19.85 -28.74
CA LEU A 581 -28.43 -20.09 -29.37
C LEU A 581 -28.48 -19.77 -30.88
N GLY A 582 -27.48 -19.03 -31.36
CA GLY A 582 -27.45 -18.46 -32.72
C GLY A 582 -28.03 -17.04 -32.84
N LYS A 583 -28.83 -16.60 -31.87
CA LYS A 583 -29.22 -15.18 -31.68
C LYS A 583 -28.45 -14.53 -30.53
N HIS A 584 -28.24 -15.28 -29.45
CA HIS A 584 -27.46 -14.88 -28.29
C HIS A 584 -26.52 -16.01 -27.85
N ARG A 585 -25.43 -15.64 -27.16
CA ARG A 585 -24.35 -16.57 -26.81
C ARG A 585 -24.29 -16.85 -25.32
N LEU A 586 -23.82 -18.06 -25.01
CA LEU A 586 -23.42 -18.51 -23.67
C LEU A 586 -21.91 -18.75 -23.69
N TYR A 587 -21.21 -18.23 -22.70
CA TYR A 587 -19.75 -18.33 -22.60
C TYR A 587 -19.41 -19.26 -21.44
N SER A 588 -18.91 -20.44 -21.77
CA SER A 588 -18.52 -21.51 -20.85
C SER A 588 -17.39 -22.33 -21.45
N SER A 589 -16.71 -23.14 -20.63
CA SER A 589 -15.74 -24.13 -21.11
C SER A 589 -16.36 -25.17 -22.04
N GLU A 590 -17.62 -25.51 -21.81
CA GLU A 590 -18.35 -26.54 -22.55
C GLU A 590 -18.77 -26.06 -23.94
N ARG A 591 -19.13 -24.77 -24.09
CA ARG A 591 -19.47 -24.20 -25.41
C ARG A 591 -18.25 -23.80 -26.20
N CYS A 592 -17.19 -23.42 -25.51
CA CYS A 592 -16.02 -22.82 -26.13
C CYS A 592 -14.72 -23.47 -25.61
N PRO A 593 -14.53 -24.79 -25.79
CA PRO A 593 -13.38 -25.51 -25.24
C PRO A 593 -12.04 -25.01 -25.81
N HIS A 594 -12.03 -24.47 -27.03
CA HIS A 594 -10.83 -23.89 -27.65
C HIS A 594 -10.47 -22.47 -27.15
N ALA A 595 -11.36 -21.84 -26.38
CA ALA A 595 -11.13 -20.54 -25.77
C ALA A 595 -11.01 -20.65 -24.24
N PHE A 596 -11.81 -21.52 -23.63
CA PHE A 596 -11.90 -21.70 -22.18
C PHE A 596 -11.69 -23.17 -21.83
N ASP A 597 -10.45 -23.52 -21.48
CA ASP A 597 -10.09 -24.85 -21.02
C ASP A 597 -10.74 -25.23 -19.68
N SER A 598 -11.37 -26.40 -19.61
CA SER A 598 -12.13 -26.81 -18.42
C SER A 598 -11.25 -27.03 -17.18
N GLU A 599 -9.98 -27.43 -17.33
CA GLU A 599 -9.08 -27.63 -16.19
C GLU A 599 -8.65 -26.29 -15.59
N TYR A 600 -8.38 -25.31 -16.44
CA TYR A 600 -7.95 -23.98 -16.03
C TYR A 600 -9.09 -23.13 -15.42
N TRP A 601 -10.33 -23.27 -15.94
CA TRP A 601 -11.47 -22.43 -15.56
C TRP A 601 -12.44 -23.10 -14.58
N GLY A 602 -12.67 -24.41 -14.74
CA GLY A 602 -13.69 -25.17 -14.02
C GLY A 602 -13.63 -25.07 -12.49
N PRO A 603 -12.46 -25.20 -11.83
CA PRO A 603 -12.38 -25.20 -10.37
C PRO A 603 -12.92 -23.94 -9.68
N ASN A 604 -12.69 -22.75 -10.27
CA ASN A 604 -13.07 -21.47 -9.65
C ASN A 604 -14.35 -20.87 -10.23
N CYS A 605 -14.60 -21.13 -11.51
CA CYS A 605 -15.78 -20.62 -12.20
C CYS A 605 -16.98 -21.56 -12.05
N GLY A 606 -16.77 -22.87 -12.13
CA GLY A 606 -17.84 -23.86 -12.24
C GLY A 606 -18.19 -24.16 -13.70
N ASN A 607 -19.33 -24.83 -13.90
CA ASN A 607 -19.74 -25.42 -15.17
C ASN A 607 -21.21 -25.05 -15.52
N GLU A 608 -21.71 -25.50 -16.65
CA GLU A 608 -23.09 -25.24 -17.08
C GLU A 608 -24.13 -25.84 -16.14
N THR A 609 -23.85 -26.96 -15.47
CA THR A 609 -24.74 -27.53 -14.44
C THR A 609 -24.97 -26.54 -13.29
N ARG A 610 -23.89 -25.86 -12.86
CA ARG A 610 -23.99 -24.78 -11.88
C ARG A 610 -24.83 -23.62 -12.42
N LEU A 611 -24.59 -23.19 -13.65
CA LEU A 611 -25.35 -22.09 -14.27
C LEU A 611 -26.84 -22.45 -14.46
N ALA A 612 -27.17 -23.71 -14.74
CA ALA A 612 -28.53 -24.21 -14.83
C ALA A 612 -29.28 -24.08 -13.49
N LYS A 613 -28.59 -24.37 -12.39
CA LYS A 613 -29.14 -24.25 -11.02
C LYS A 613 -29.18 -22.81 -10.53
N GLU A 614 -28.10 -22.07 -10.74
CA GLU A 614 -27.91 -20.74 -10.16
C GLU A 614 -28.44 -19.62 -11.05
N GLY A 615 -28.73 -19.87 -12.33
CA GLY A 615 -29.04 -18.85 -13.33
C GLY A 615 -27.78 -18.16 -13.89
N VAL A 616 -27.96 -17.36 -14.93
CA VAL A 616 -26.88 -16.65 -15.63
C VAL A 616 -27.10 -15.14 -15.47
N TRP A 617 -26.08 -14.44 -15.00
CA TRP A 617 -26.07 -12.99 -14.89
C TRP A 617 -25.64 -12.37 -16.21
N ARG A 618 -26.45 -11.46 -16.76
CA ARG A 618 -26.16 -10.75 -18.02
C ARG A 618 -26.08 -9.24 -17.78
N TRP A 619 -25.13 -8.56 -18.42
CA TRP A 619 -25.00 -7.12 -18.29
C TRP A 619 -26.11 -6.43 -19.07
N THR A 620 -26.81 -5.50 -18.44
CA THR A 620 -27.85 -4.70 -19.09
C THR A 620 -27.59 -3.23 -18.79
N PRO A 621 -27.21 -2.42 -19.81
CA PRO A 621 -27.12 -0.98 -19.67
C PRO A 621 -28.43 -0.38 -19.16
N ASP A 622 -28.36 0.75 -18.47
CA ASP A 622 -29.54 1.40 -17.88
C ASP A 622 -30.58 1.77 -18.95
N ASP A 623 -30.09 2.28 -20.09
CA ASP A 623 -30.91 2.65 -21.24
C ASP A 623 -31.31 1.42 -22.10
N ALA A 624 -30.98 0.20 -21.69
CA ALA A 624 -31.37 -1.02 -22.39
C ALA A 624 -32.51 -1.74 -21.66
N SER A 625 -33.55 -2.09 -22.40
CA SER A 625 -34.64 -2.94 -21.87
C SER A 625 -34.16 -4.37 -21.57
N SER A 626 -33.11 -4.82 -22.28
CA SER A 626 -32.52 -6.15 -22.13
C SER A 626 -31.06 -6.17 -22.59
N TYR A 627 -30.26 -7.08 -22.04
CA TYR A 627 -28.90 -7.39 -22.51
C TYR A 627 -28.84 -7.68 -24.02
N LYS A 628 -29.94 -8.16 -24.59
CA LYS A 628 -30.11 -8.47 -26.02
C LYS A 628 -29.90 -7.26 -26.93
N MET A 629 -30.08 -6.04 -26.42
CA MET A 629 -29.86 -4.80 -27.19
C MET A 629 -28.37 -4.49 -27.41
N VAL A 630 -27.49 -5.03 -26.56
CA VAL A 630 -26.04 -4.86 -26.66
C VAL A 630 -25.31 -6.19 -26.93
N SER A 631 -26.05 -7.23 -27.27
CA SER A 631 -25.50 -8.50 -27.75
C SER A 631 -25.82 -8.64 -29.24
N LEU A 632 -24.80 -8.56 -30.10
CA LEU A 632 -24.98 -8.59 -31.55
C LEU A 632 -25.47 -9.96 -32.02
N TRP A 633 -26.47 -10.01 -32.89
CA TRP A 633 -26.86 -11.26 -33.53
C TRP A 633 -25.74 -11.74 -34.46
N ASN A 634 -25.69 -13.04 -34.76
CA ASN A 634 -24.67 -13.59 -35.66
C ASN A 634 -24.63 -12.87 -37.01
N ALA A 635 -25.80 -12.60 -37.63
CA ALA A 635 -25.87 -11.85 -38.88
C ALA A 635 -25.38 -10.39 -38.77
N GLN A 636 -25.60 -9.73 -37.63
CA GLN A 636 -25.10 -8.37 -37.40
C GLN A 636 -23.58 -8.36 -37.22
N LEU A 637 -23.06 -9.34 -36.49
CA LEU A 637 -21.63 -9.53 -36.29
C LEU A 637 -20.92 -9.86 -37.61
N GLU A 638 -21.47 -10.80 -38.38
CA GLU A 638 -21.01 -11.11 -39.73
C GLU A 638 -21.03 -9.87 -40.60
N SER A 639 -22.13 -9.12 -40.65
CA SER A 639 -22.25 -7.90 -41.45
C SER A 639 -21.25 -6.84 -41.02
N CYS A 640 -21.02 -6.66 -39.72
CA CYS A 640 -20.04 -5.72 -39.19
C CYS A 640 -18.60 -6.11 -39.55
N LEU A 641 -18.29 -7.41 -39.59
CA LEU A 641 -16.95 -7.91 -39.88
C LEU A 641 -16.74 -8.26 -41.36
N ARG A 642 -17.76 -8.03 -42.20
CA ARG A 642 -17.67 -8.23 -43.64
C ARG A 642 -16.53 -7.36 -44.21
N PRO A 643 -15.77 -7.90 -45.18
CA PRO A 643 -14.75 -7.13 -45.88
C PRO A 643 -15.34 -5.84 -46.49
N THR A 644 -14.71 -4.69 -46.23
CA THR A 644 -14.92 -3.46 -47.03
C THR A 644 -13.96 -3.38 -48.22
N SER A 645 -12.99 -4.30 -48.29
CA SER A 645 -11.98 -4.43 -49.35
C SER A 645 -11.74 -5.92 -49.67
N SER A 646 -10.65 -6.27 -50.37
CA SER A 646 -10.27 -7.66 -50.65
C SER A 646 -9.86 -8.48 -49.41
N ARG A 647 -9.81 -7.86 -48.22
CA ARG A 647 -9.43 -8.53 -46.96
C ARG A 647 -10.51 -8.38 -45.87
N PRO A 648 -10.64 -9.35 -44.95
CA PRO A 648 -11.55 -9.27 -43.81
C PRO A 648 -11.21 -8.08 -42.91
N ARG A 649 -12.22 -7.56 -42.19
CA ARG A 649 -12.02 -6.58 -41.12
C ARG A 649 -11.25 -7.23 -39.97
N ARG A 650 -10.18 -6.56 -39.54
CA ARG A 650 -9.18 -7.01 -38.58
C ARG A 650 -9.23 -6.16 -37.31
N ILE A 651 -9.36 -6.80 -36.17
CA ILE A 651 -9.37 -6.20 -34.83
C ILE A 651 -8.17 -6.75 -34.08
N LEU A 652 -7.24 -5.89 -33.70
CA LEU A 652 -6.10 -6.25 -32.87
C LEU A 652 -6.38 -5.87 -31.42
N LEU A 653 -6.26 -6.83 -30.52
CA LEU A 653 -6.37 -6.60 -29.08
C LEU A 653 -4.95 -6.47 -28.50
N VAL A 654 -4.62 -5.31 -27.93
CA VAL A 654 -3.28 -5.00 -27.41
C VAL A 654 -3.37 -4.74 -25.91
N GLY A 655 -2.62 -5.50 -25.11
CA GLY A 655 -2.63 -5.31 -23.66
C GLY A 655 -2.05 -6.48 -22.89
N ASP A 656 -2.36 -6.54 -21.60
CA ASP A 656 -1.87 -7.57 -20.70
C ASP A 656 -2.79 -8.81 -20.64
N SER A 657 -2.71 -9.58 -19.54
CA SER A 657 -3.53 -10.77 -19.33
C SER A 657 -5.03 -10.48 -19.23
N VAL A 658 -5.45 -9.27 -18.85
CA VAL A 658 -6.86 -8.86 -18.89
C VAL A 658 -7.34 -8.75 -20.33
N MET A 659 -6.52 -8.17 -21.20
CA MET A 659 -6.83 -8.08 -22.63
C MET A 659 -6.76 -9.47 -23.31
N SER A 660 -5.83 -10.33 -22.89
CA SER A 660 -5.79 -11.71 -23.41
C SER A 660 -7.07 -12.49 -23.08
N HIS A 661 -7.72 -12.23 -21.95
CA HIS A 661 -9.01 -12.83 -21.61
C HIS A 661 -10.17 -12.27 -22.45
N THR A 662 -10.10 -10.99 -22.80
CA THR A 662 -11.00 -10.38 -23.79
C THR A 662 -10.81 -11.03 -25.17
N TYR A 663 -9.58 -11.37 -25.55
CA TYR A 663 -9.28 -12.14 -26.74
C TYR A 663 -9.89 -13.54 -26.70
N LEU A 664 -9.75 -14.29 -25.60
CA LEU A 664 -10.39 -15.60 -25.45
C LEU A 664 -11.92 -15.52 -25.62
N ALA A 665 -12.56 -14.53 -25.01
CA ALA A 665 -13.99 -14.29 -25.19
C ALA A 665 -14.35 -13.94 -26.64
N SER A 666 -13.49 -13.21 -27.35
CA SER A 666 -13.64 -12.92 -28.78
C SER A 666 -13.55 -14.19 -29.63
N LYS A 667 -12.62 -15.12 -29.32
CA LYS A 667 -12.54 -16.42 -30.00
C LYS A 667 -13.85 -17.20 -29.85
N CYS A 668 -14.39 -17.24 -28.64
CA CYS A 668 -15.65 -17.91 -28.33
C CYS A 668 -16.83 -17.27 -29.08
N MET A 669 -16.91 -15.94 -29.09
CA MET A 669 -17.93 -15.20 -29.81
C MET A 669 -17.92 -15.52 -31.31
N LEU A 670 -16.77 -15.39 -31.96
CA LEU A 670 -16.63 -15.64 -33.40
C LEU A 670 -16.85 -17.10 -33.76
N GLY A 671 -16.34 -18.04 -32.94
CA GLY A 671 -16.55 -19.47 -33.15
C GLY A 671 -18.03 -19.86 -33.11
N GLN A 672 -18.79 -19.33 -32.14
CA GLN A 672 -20.25 -19.55 -32.08
C GLN A 672 -21.02 -18.86 -33.22
N ALA A 673 -20.43 -17.85 -33.86
CA ALA A 673 -20.98 -17.21 -35.05
C ALA A 673 -20.53 -17.88 -36.36
N GLY A 674 -19.74 -18.97 -36.31
CA GLY A 674 -19.22 -19.62 -37.51
C GLY A 674 -18.14 -18.83 -38.26
N LEU A 675 -17.59 -17.78 -37.64
CA LEU A 675 -16.56 -16.92 -38.22
C LEU A 675 -15.15 -17.46 -37.95
N THR A 676 -14.27 -17.33 -38.93
CA THR A 676 -12.87 -17.76 -38.81
C THR A 676 -12.08 -16.77 -37.94
N VAL A 677 -11.86 -17.13 -36.68
CA VAL A 677 -11.22 -16.29 -35.66
C VAL A 677 -9.95 -15.57 -36.15
N HIS A 678 -8.99 -16.29 -36.72
CA HIS A 678 -7.67 -15.75 -37.08
C HIS A 678 -7.70 -14.75 -38.24
N ASN A 679 -8.81 -14.67 -38.97
CA ASN A 679 -9.03 -13.67 -40.02
C ASN A 679 -9.48 -12.32 -39.45
N HIS A 680 -10.09 -12.33 -38.26
CA HIS A 680 -10.78 -11.16 -37.71
C HIS A 680 -10.17 -10.64 -36.41
N VAL A 681 -9.69 -11.50 -35.52
CA VAL A 681 -9.18 -11.07 -34.22
C VAL A 681 -7.83 -11.69 -33.91
N ARG A 682 -6.91 -10.86 -33.41
CA ARG A 682 -5.61 -11.29 -32.87
C ARG A 682 -5.29 -10.57 -31.57
N PHE A 683 -4.27 -11.07 -30.88
CA PHE A 683 -3.77 -10.53 -29.63
C PHE A 683 -2.29 -10.18 -29.75
N SER A 684 -1.93 -9.00 -29.26
CA SER A 684 -0.56 -8.51 -29.09
C SER A 684 -0.32 -8.24 -27.61
N SER A 685 0.69 -8.89 -27.04
CA SER A 685 0.99 -8.77 -25.61
C SER A 685 1.76 -7.47 -25.33
N LEU A 686 1.21 -6.64 -24.46
CA LEU A 686 1.85 -5.49 -23.85
C LEU A 686 1.83 -5.74 -22.34
N GLN A 687 2.90 -6.32 -21.80
CA GLN A 687 2.98 -6.69 -20.38
C GLN A 687 4.15 -5.97 -19.72
N TYR A 688 5.38 -6.34 -20.09
CA TYR A 688 6.58 -5.72 -19.52
C TYR A 688 6.99 -4.45 -20.26
N GLU A 689 6.52 -4.26 -21.50
CA GLU A 689 6.66 -2.99 -22.22
C GLU A 689 6.02 -1.83 -21.45
N MET A 690 5.06 -2.10 -20.53
CA MET A 690 4.52 -1.07 -19.63
C MET A 690 5.61 -0.43 -18.76
N PHE A 691 6.68 -1.16 -18.39
CA PHE A 691 7.85 -0.59 -17.72
C PHE A 691 8.51 0.48 -18.59
N ASP A 692 8.74 0.16 -19.87
CA ASP A 692 9.34 1.11 -20.80
C ASP A 692 8.43 2.33 -21.05
N MET A 693 7.10 2.13 -21.07
CA MET A 693 6.12 3.21 -21.22
C MET A 693 6.16 4.17 -20.03
N VAL A 694 6.06 3.63 -18.81
CA VAL A 694 6.07 4.42 -17.57
C VAL A 694 7.43 5.10 -17.35
N ASP A 695 8.53 4.43 -17.70
CA ASP A 695 9.89 5.00 -17.68
C ASP A 695 10.13 6.00 -18.82
N GLN A 696 9.15 6.21 -19.72
CA GLN A 696 9.21 7.14 -20.86
C GLN A 696 10.31 6.82 -21.88
N ILE A 697 10.73 5.55 -21.96
CA ILE A 697 11.75 5.09 -22.90
C ILE A 697 11.18 4.29 -24.08
N MET A 698 9.87 4.00 -24.06
CA MET A 698 9.19 3.33 -25.17
C MET A 698 9.00 4.29 -26.35
N SER A 699 9.45 3.87 -27.54
CA SER A 699 9.46 4.69 -28.76
C SER A 699 8.20 4.52 -29.61
N GLU A 700 8.00 5.42 -30.58
CA GLU A 700 6.93 5.28 -31.61
C GLU A 700 7.05 3.95 -32.37
N GLN A 701 8.29 3.51 -32.65
CA GLN A 701 8.56 2.26 -33.38
C GLN A 701 8.15 1.03 -32.57
N ASP A 702 8.29 1.07 -31.23
CA ASP A 702 7.83 0.00 -30.36
C ASP A 702 6.31 -0.13 -30.39
N TRP A 703 5.59 1.01 -30.35
CA TRP A 703 4.14 1.05 -30.53
C TRP A 703 3.70 0.55 -31.90
N GLU A 704 4.38 0.99 -32.97
CA GLU A 704 4.13 0.51 -34.33
C GLU A 704 4.29 -1.02 -34.41
N GLN A 705 5.33 -1.57 -33.79
CA GLN A 705 5.57 -3.02 -33.75
C GLN A 705 4.45 -3.76 -33.02
N LEU A 706 3.94 -3.24 -31.91
CA LEU A 706 2.83 -3.84 -31.16
C LEU A 706 1.51 -3.81 -31.93
N LEU A 707 1.33 -2.83 -32.82
CA LEU A 707 0.14 -2.64 -33.64
C LEU A 707 0.14 -3.45 -34.93
N ARG A 708 1.21 -4.19 -35.23
CA ARG A 708 1.28 -5.04 -36.42
C ARG A 708 0.30 -6.20 -36.32
N TRP A 709 -0.36 -6.51 -37.44
CA TRP A 709 -1.22 -7.69 -37.53
C TRP A 709 -0.43 -9.00 -37.48
N ASN A 710 0.75 -9.04 -38.13
CA ASN A 710 1.65 -10.19 -38.22
C ASN A 710 3.06 -9.81 -37.72
N ASN A 711 3.71 -10.71 -36.97
CA ASN A 711 5.13 -10.63 -36.60
C ASN A 711 5.98 -10.84 -37.87
N GLY A 712 6.19 -9.79 -38.66
CA GLY A 712 6.95 -9.82 -39.92
C GLY A 712 6.18 -9.43 -41.18
N ALA A 713 5.05 -8.73 -41.09
CA ALA A 713 4.35 -8.23 -42.28
C ALA A 713 5.27 -7.32 -43.13
N SER A 714 5.26 -7.53 -44.44
CA SER A 714 5.63 -6.51 -45.42
C SER A 714 4.80 -5.24 -45.21
N ASP A 715 5.29 -4.08 -45.65
CA ASP A 715 4.55 -2.82 -45.62
C ASP A 715 3.12 -3.03 -46.13
N GLY A 716 2.10 -2.82 -45.27
CA GLY A 716 0.69 -2.80 -45.68
C GLY A 716 -0.31 -3.72 -44.95
N GLU A 717 0.09 -4.58 -43.99
CA GLU A 717 -0.89 -5.37 -43.22
C GLU A 717 -1.15 -4.84 -41.80
N TRP A 718 -2.00 -3.83 -41.71
CA TRP A 718 -2.46 -3.23 -40.45
C TRP A 718 -3.85 -3.74 -40.06
N PRO A 719 -4.21 -3.72 -38.76
CA PRO A 719 -5.58 -3.93 -38.33
C PRO A 719 -6.45 -2.74 -38.73
N ASP A 720 -7.76 -2.93 -38.86
CA ASP A 720 -8.68 -1.81 -39.05
C ASP A 720 -8.94 -1.09 -37.72
N VAL A 721 -8.95 -1.85 -36.61
CA VAL A 721 -9.07 -1.32 -35.24
C VAL A 721 -8.04 -1.97 -34.33
N ALA A 722 -7.37 -1.19 -33.50
CA ALA A 722 -6.60 -1.68 -32.37
C ALA A 722 -7.27 -1.26 -31.05
N VAL A 723 -7.70 -2.24 -30.25
CA VAL A 723 -8.24 -2.01 -28.91
C VAL A 723 -7.11 -2.16 -27.91
N VAL A 724 -6.73 -1.05 -27.27
CA VAL A 724 -5.58 -0.95 -26.37
C VAL A 724 -6.06 -0.91 -24.92
N ASN A 725 -5.37 -1.66 -24.06
CA ASN A 725 -5.54 -1.64 -22.61
C ASN A 725 -4.15 -1.64 -21.95
N VAL A 726 -3.93 -0.64 -21.10
CA VAL A 726 -2.72 -0.54 -20.27
C VAL A 726 -3.17 -0.33 -18.83
N GLY A 727 -3.05 -1.33 -17.96
CA GLY A 727 -3.38 -1.08 -16.56
C GLY A 727 -2.93 -2.13 -15.56
N LEU A 728 -3.32 -3.41 -15.69
CA LEU A 728 -3.18 -4.36 -14.57
C LEU A 728 -1.72 -4.45 -14.06
N TRP A 729 -0.76 -4.47 -14.98
CA TRP A 729 0.66 -4.54 -14.63
C TRP A 729 1.25 -3.20 -14.23
N ALA A 730 0.75 -2.07 -14.73
CA ALA A 730 1.21 -0.77 -14.29
C ALA A 730 0.79 -0.51 -12.83
N VAL A 731 -0.43 -0.93 -12.47
CA VAL A 731 -0.97 -0.80 -11.11
C VAL A 731 -0.06 -1.43 -10.05
N SER A 732 0.67 -2.49 -10.38
CA SER A 732 1.52 -3.21 -9.42
C SER A 732 2.88 -2.57 -9.15
N TRP A 733 3.22 -1.40 -9.71
CA TRP A 733 4.50 -0.75 -9.40
C TRP A 733 4.61 0.72 -9.82
N ALA A 734 3.91 1.15 -10.86
CA ALA A 734 4.08 2.48 -11.43
C ALA A 734 3.43 3.54 -10.56
N SER A 735 4.12 4.63 -10.22
CA SER A 735 3.46 5.79 -9.61
C SER A 735 2.36 6.34 -10.53
N LEU A 736 1.34 6.99 -9.95
CA LEU A 736 0.27 7.60 -10.75
C LEU A 736 0.81 8.64 -11.74
N ASP A 737 1.78 9.46 -11.30
CA ASP A 737 2.43 10.46 -12.15
C ASP A 737 3.27 9.84 -13.26
N GLY A 738 4.03 8.78 -12.95
CA GLY A 738 4.81 8.04 -13.96
C GLY A 738 3.90 7.40 -15.01
N TYR A 739 2.79 6.80 -14.58
CA TYR A 739 1.78 6.27 -15.48
C TYR A 739 1.14 7.36 -16.35
N ALA A 740 0.76 8.50 -15.75
CA ALA A 740 0.18 9.62 -16.48
C ALA A 740 1.15 10.16 -17.55
N ALA A 741 2.40 10.45 -17.18
CA ALA A 741 3.40 10.99 -18.09
C ALA A 741 3.73 10.01 -19.23
N GLY A 742 3.92 8.73 -18.90
CA GLY A 742 4.15 7.68 -19.91
C GLY A 742 2.96 7.52 -20.87
N LEU A 743 1.74 7.58 -20.35
CA LEU A 743 0.52 7.46 -21.16
C LEU A 743 0.31 8.69 -22.05
N GLU A 744 0.60 9.91 -21.58
CA GLU A 744 0.53 11.12 -22.41
C GLU A 744 1.42 11.01 -23.66
N ILE A 745 2.67 10.56 -23.47
CA ILE A 745 3.61 10.33 -24.58
C ILE A 745 3.09 9.20 -25.50
N ALA A 746 2.62 8.10 -24.93
CA ALA A 746 2.05 6.99 -25.70
C ALA A 746 0.87 7.42 -26.56
N LEU A 747 -0.05 8.23 -26.04
CA LEU A 747 -1.21 8.72 -26.78
C LEU A 747 -0.80 9.62 -27.96
N GLN A 748 0.28 10.41 -27.82
CA GLN A 748 0.84 11.18 -28.93
C GLN A 748 1.40 10.28 -30.04
N TYR A 749 2.11 9.20 -29.66
CA TYR A 749 2.58 8.21 -30.63
C TYR A 749 1.42 7.51 -31.33
N LEU A 750 0.44 7.03 -30.56
CA LEU A 750 -0.74 6.35 -31.07
C LEU A 750 -1.54 7.23 -32.04
N ALA A 751 -1.73 8.52 -31.74
CA ALA A 751 -2.43 9.45 -32.63
C ALA A 751 -1.70 9.64 -33.98
N ARG A 752 -0.37 9.72 -33.97
CA ARG A 752 0.42 9.80 -35.22
C ARG A 752 0.37 8.50 -36.02
N LEU A 753 0.45 7.37 -35.33
CA LEU A 753 0.34 6.04 -35.96
C LEU A 753 -1.06 5.81 -36.55
N GLU A 754 -2.10 6.25 -35.85
CA GLU A 754 -3.48 6.22 -36.33
C GLU A 754 -3.61 6.91 -37.70
N GLN A 755 -3.10 8.14 -37.81
CA GLN A 755 -3.11 8.92 -39.04
C GLN A 755 -2.21 8.31 -40.13
N ARG A 756 -0.99 7.88 -39.77
CA ARG A 756 -0.01 7.37 -40.74
C ARG A 756 -0.39 6.00 -41.30
N LEU A 757 -0.96 5.13 -40.47
CA LEU A 757 -1.24 3.73 -40.83
C LEU A 757 -2.70 3.51 -41.24
N GLY A 758 -3.58 4.49 -41.02
CA GLY A 758 -5.01 4.37 -41.33
C GLY A 758 -5.74 3.33 -40.47
N ILE A 759 -5.23 3.08 -39.25
CA ILE A 759 -5.88 2.24 -38.25
C ILE A 759 -6.77 3.10 -37.37
N ARG A 760 -7.71 2.52 -36.61
CA ARG A 760 -8.45 3.25 -35.56
C ARG A 760 -8.05 2.74 -34.18
N ILE A 761 -7.63 3.64 -33.29
CA ILE A 761 -7.29 3.29 -31.91
C ILE A 761 -8.54 3.39 -31.04
N VAL A 762 -8.75 2.42 -30.16
CA VAL A 762 -9.83 2.40 -29.16
C VAL A 762 -9.24 2.04 -27.81
N TRP A 763 -9.58 2.79 -26.77
CA TRP A 763 -9.17 2.49 -25.42
C TRP A 763 -10.20 1.62 -24.69
N ARG A 764 -9.73 0.64 -23.94
CA ARG A 764 -10.58 -0.18 -23.06
C ARG A 764 -10.05 -0.14 -21.63
N GLU A 765 -10.91 0.21 -20.68
CA GLU A 765 -10.55 0.29 -19.25
C GLU A 765 -10.04 -1.06 -18.71
N THR A 766 -9.17 -1.04 -17.71
CA THR A 766 -8.78 -2.27 -16.98
C THR A 766 -9.92 -2.73 -16.07
N THR A 767 -10.11 -4.04 -15.95
CA THR A 767 -11.14 -4.62 -15.06
C THR A 767 -10.72 -4.56 -13.60
N ALA A 768 -11.71 -4.59 -12.70
CA ALA A 768 -11.47 -4.70 -11.27
C ALA A 768 -10.71 -5.97 -10.90
N ALA A 769 -10.00 -5.88 -9.78
CA ALA A 769 -9.32 -6.99 -9.13
C ALA A 769 -10.05 -7.40 -7.84
N PHE A 770 -9.77 -8.60 -7.36
CA PHE A 770 -10.47 -9.19 -6.24
C PHE A 770 -9.51 -9.94 -5.31
N PRO A 771 -9.86 -10.07 -4.02
CA PRO A 771 -9.12 -10.93 -3.12
C PRO A 771 -9.14 -12.37 -3.60
N ALA A 772 -8.03 -13.08 -3.39
CA ALA A 772 -7.92 -14.47 -3.77
C ALA A 772 -8.86 -15.36 -2.96
N ARG A 773 -9.60 -16.23 -3.64
CA ARG A 773 -10.25 -17.38 -2.97
C ARG A 773 -9.22 -18.39 -2.47
N ASP A 774 -8.14 -18.58 -3.23
CA ASP A 774 -7.00 -19.38 -2.80
C ASP A 774 -5.99 -18.48 -2.08
N PRO A 775 -5.72 -18.66 -0.78
CA PRO A 775 -4.73 -17.87 -0.07
C PRO A 775 -3.31 -18.00 -0.65
N ARG A 776 -3.05 -18.96 -1.56
CA ARG A 776 -1.80 -19.13 -2.31
C ARG A 776 -1.80 -18.42 -3.67
N ALA A 777 -2.87 -17.76 -4.07
CA ALA A 777 -2.87 -17.01 -5.32
C ALA A 777 -2.08 -15.70 -5.19
N ASP A 778 -1.63 -15.18 -6.33
CA ASP A 778 -0.75 -14.03 -6.40
C ASP A 778 -1.47 -12.73 -5.97
N PRO A 779 -1.09 -12.14 -4.83
CA PRO A 779 -1.71 -10.93 -4.26
C PRO A 779 -1.33 -9.64 -5.01
N LEU A 780 -0.48 -9.70 -6.04
CA LEU A 780 0.00 -8.59 -6.86
C LEU A 780 -1.05 -7.54 -7.30
N TYR A 781 -2.34 -7.89 -7.28
CA TYR A 781 -3.41 -7.13 -7.91
C TYR A 781 -4.46 -6.59 -6.93
N GLN A 782 -4.28 -6.69 -5.61
CA GLN A 782 -5.35 -6.44 -4.63
C GLN A 782 -5.57 -4.95 -4.25
N VAL A 783 -5.57 -4.03 -5.22
CA VAL A 783 -5.83 -2.59 -4.97
C VAL A 783 -6.79 -2.01 -6.01
N ASN A 784 -8.09 -2.27 -5.83
CA ASN A 784 -9.13 -1.66 -6.65
C ASN A 784 -9.11 -0.12 -6.69
N PRO A 785 -8.81 0.58 -5.57
CA PRO A 785 -8.65 2.03 -5.62
C PRO A 785 -7.59 2.48 -6.62
N ARG A 786 -6.45 1.79 -6.68
CA ARG A 786 -5.36 2.11 -7.61
C ARG A 786 -5.72 1.81 -9.06
N ILE A 787 -6.45 0.71 -9.31
CA ILE A 787 -7.03 0.43 -10.63
C ILE A 787 -8.01 1.54 -11.03
N GLU A 788 -8.87 1.99 -10.11
CA GLU A 788 -9.81 3.09 -10.36
C GLU A 788 -9.07 4.40 -10.67
N ALA A 789 -8.09 4.79 -9.84
CA ALA A 789 -7.27 5.98 -10.05
C ALA A 789 -6.54 5.97 -11.41
N MET A 790 -5.90 4.84 -11.78
CA MET A 790 -5.25 4.73 -13.09
C MET A 790 -6.26 4.74 -14.24
N ASN A 791 -7.42 4.09 -14.10
CA ASN A 791 -8.50 4.20 -15.08
C ASN A 791 -8.97 5.65 -15.20
N GLU A 792 -9.16 6.39 -14.12
CA GLU A 792 -9.56 7.81 -14.14
C GLU A 792 -8.53 8.70 -14.86
N ILE A 793 -7.23 8.50 -14.58
CA ILE A 793 -6.14 9.16 -15.31
C ILE A 793 -6.23 8.84 -16.79
N ALA A 794 -6.29 7.54 -17.15
CA ALA A 794 -6.36 7.11 -18.53
C ALA A 794 -7.60 7.69 -19.23
N ASN A 795 -8.76 7.67 -18.57
CA ASN A 795 -10.02 8.19 -19.07
C ASN A 795 -9.91 9.68 -19.43
N ARG A 796 -9.34 10.50 -18.55
CA ARG A 796 -9.12 11.92 -18.78
C ARG A 796 -8.21 12.16 -19.99
N LEU A 797 -7.07 11.44 -20.05
CA LEU A 797 -6.07 11.63 -21.09
C LEU A 797 -6.53 11.11 -22.46
N VAL A 798 -7.19 9.96 -22.50
CA VAL A 798 -7.76 9.35 -23.72
C VAL A 798 -8.85 10.23 -24.33
N VAL A 799 -9.73 10.78 -23.49
CA VAL A 799 -10.76 11.73 -23.94
C VAL A 799 -10.13 13.00 -24.50
N ALA A 800 -9.10 13.54 -23.83
CA ALA A 800 -8.36 14.70 -24.35
C ALA A 800 -7.66 14.41 -25.69
N ALA A 801 -7.23 13.17 -25.92
CA ALA A 801 -6.66 12.71 -27.18
C ALA A 801 -7.70 12.40 -28.28
N GLY A 802 -9.01 12.47 -27.98
CA GLY A 802 -10.07 12.17 -28.94
C GLY A 802 -10.21 10.68 -29.30
N ILE A 803 -9.66 9.78 -28.46
CA ILE A 803 -9.70 8.33 -28.67
C ILE A 803 -11.01 7.77 -28.06
N PRO A 804 -11.79 6.96 -28.80
CA PRO A 804 -12.98 6.30 -28.26
C PRO A 804 -12.65 5.39 -27.09
N ARG A 805 -13.52 5.38 -26.07
CA ARG A 805 -13.36 4.58 -24.86
C ARG A 805 -14.48 3.53 -24.70
N ILE A 806 -14.12 2.36 -24.22
CA ILE A 806 -15.03 1.28 -23.82
C ILE A 806 -14.82 0.96 -22.34
N ASP A 807 -15.88 1.14 -21.56
CA ASP A 807 -15.87 0.91 -20.11
C ASP A 807 -15.87 -0.59 -19.79
N ALA A 808 -15.15 -0.98 -18.73
CA ALA A 808 -15.08 -2.39 -18.30
C ALA A 808 -14.92 -2.53 -16.78
N TYR A 809 -14.38 -1.51 -16.10
CA TYR A 809 -14.11 -1.56 -14.67
C TYR A 809 -15.39 -1.75 -13.86
N ARG A 810 -16.40 -0.89 -14.06
CA ARG A 810 -17.68 -0.93 -13.34
C ARG A 810 -18.45 -2.23 -13.55
N MET A 811 -18.41 -2.75 -14.78
CA MET A 811 -19.04 -4.02 -15.15
C MET A 811 -18.42 -5.18 -14.35
N SER A 812 -17.10 -5.23 -14.28
CA SER A 812 -16.38 -6.30 -13.58
C SER A 812 -16.46 -6.17 -12.05
N LEU A 813 -16.38 -4.95 -11.49
CA LEU A 813 -16.36 -4.69 -10.04
C LEU A 813 -17.56 -5.29 -9.29
N ALA A 814 -18.74 -5.35 -9.91
CA ALA A 814 -19.94 -5.94 -9.31
C ALA A 814 -19.93 -7.49 -9.23
N ARG A 815 -18.87 -8.16 -9.74
CA ARG A 815 -18.82 -9.60 -10.02
C ARG A 815 -17.68 -10.35 -9.34
N VAL A 816 -17.31 -9.96 -8.12
CA VAL A 816 -16.40 -10.74 -7.23
C VAL A 816 -16.83 -12.22 -7.10
N ASP A 817 -18.14 -12.49 -7.18
CA ASP A 817 -18.72 -13.84 -7.15
C ASP A 817 -18.36 -14.70 -8.36
N SER A 818 -17.82 -14.08 -9.42
CA SER A 818 -17.43 -14.70 -10.69
C SER A 818 -16.04 -14.28 -11.16
N ALA A 819 -15.15 -14.00 -10.20
CA ALA A 819 -13.72 -13.92 -10.43
C ALA A 819 -13.11 -15.33 -10.39
N ARG A 820 -12.25 -15.66 -11.37
CA ARG A 820 -11.46 -16.89 -11.39
C ARG A 820 -10.32 -16.81 -10.38
N ASP A 821 -9.62 -15.69 -10.41
CA ASP A 821 -8.50 -15.35 -9.53
C ASP A 821 -8.54 -13.84 -9.25
N ASN A 822 -7.43 -13.26 -8.80
CA ASN A 822 -7.39 -11.88 -8.34
C ASN A 822 -7.59 -10.86 -9.44
N ALA A 823 -7.38 -11.20 -10.70
CA ALA A 823 -7.45 -10.25 -11.82
C ALA A 823 -8.40 -10.70 -12.93
N HIS A 824 -8.64 -12.01 -13.05
CA HIS A 824 -9.29 -12.59 -14.21
C HIS A 824 -10.74 -12.99 -13.93
N MET A 825 -11.66 -12.50 -14.75
CA MET A 825 -13.08 -12.82 -14.64
C MET A 825 -13.43 -14.14 -15.34
N CYS A 826 -14.42 -14.86 -14.82
CA CYS A 826 -14.93 -16.09 -15.42
C CYS A 826 -15.52 -15.89 -16.82
N PRO A 827 -15.61 -16.97 -17.63
CA PRO A 827 -15.99 -16.89 -19.05
C PRO A 827 -17.27 -16.13 -19.34
N TRP A 828 -18.32 -16.28 -18.53
CA TRP A 828 -19.59 -15.55 -18.70
C TRP A 828 -19.48 -14.05 -18.45
N VAL A 829 -18.65 -13.60 -17.51
CA VAL A 829 -18.43 -12.17 -17.29
C VAL A 829 -17.64 -11.58 -18.45
N GLN A 830 -16.58 -12.26 -18.88
CA GLN A 830 -15.82 -11.86 -20.07
C GLN A 830 -16.67 -11.88 -21.34
N GLY A 831 -17.62 -12.82 -21.41
CA GLY A 831 -18.64 -12.92 -22.44
C GLY A 831 -19.46 -11.64 -22.60
N ASP A 832 -20.08 -11.16 -21.53
CA ASP A 832 -20.83 -9.91 -21.59
C ASP A 832 -19.93 -8.68 -21.84
N LEU A 833 -18.68 -8.68 -21.33
CA LEU A 833 -17.70 -7.61 -21.66
C LEU A 833 -17.39 -7.56 -23.17
N ILE A 834 -17.19 -8.72 -23.82
CA ILE A 834 -16.93 -8.75 -25.27
C ILE A 834 -18.18 -8.42 -26.10
N GLU A 835 -19.39 -8.79 -25.65
CA GLU A 835 -20.64 -8.39 -26.30
C GLU A 835 -20.77 -6.86 -26.36
N VAL A 836 -20.56 -6.19 -25.22
CA VAL A 836 -20.57 -4.74 -25.13
C VAL A 836 -19.47 -4.10 -25.98
N MET A 837 -18.25 -4.64 -25.92
CA MET A 837 -17.12 -4.13 -26.71
C MET A 837 -17.39 -4.26 -28.21
N MET A 838 -17.86 -5.42 -28.67
CA MET A 838 -18.13 -5.64 -30.09
C MET A 838 -19.32 -4.81 -30.57
N TYR A 839 -20.35 -4.61 -29.74
CA TYR A 839 -21.42 -3.65 -30.02
C TYR A 839 -20.86 -2.23 -30.21
N ALA A 840 -19.96 -1.79 -29.32
CA ALA A 840 -19.32 -0.48 -29.42
C ALA A 840 -18.53 -0.35 -30.73
N LEU A 841 -17.70 -1.34 -31.06
CA LEU A 841 -16.91 -1.35 -32.29
C LEU A 841 -17.80 -1.29 -33.53
N CYS A 842 -18.81 -2.15 -33.63
CA CYS A 842 -19.64 -2.25 -34.81
C CYS A 842 -20.55 -1.05 -35.08
N ASN A 843 -20.98 -0.34 -34.03
CA ASN A 843 -21.94 0.76 -34.18
C ASN A 843 -21.33 2.16 -34.09
N HIS A 844 -20.09 2.30 -33.57
CA HIS A 844 -19.47 3.61 -33.34
C HIS A 844 -18.07 3.77 -33.93
N VAL A 845 -17.40 2.66 -34.27
CA VAL A 845 -15.97 2.70 -34.68
C VAL A 845 -15.80 2.20 -36.12
N LEU A 846 -16.46 1.11 -36.46
CA LEU A 846 -16.37 0.43 -37.75
C LEU A 846 -17.55 0.74 -38.69
N SER A 847 -18.58 1.43 -38.18
CA SER A 847 -19.80 1.77 -38.91
C SER A 847 -19.58 2.81 -39.99
#